data_AF-A0A9Q1MVZ2-F1
#
_entry.id   AF-A0A9Q1MVZ2-F1
#
_cell.length_a   1.000
_cell.length_b   1.000
_cell.length_c   1.000
_cell.angle_alpha   90.00
_cell.angle_beta   90.00
_cell.angle_gamma   90.00
#
_symmetry.space_group_name_H-M   'P 1'
#
loop_
_entity.id
_entity.type
_entity.pdbx_description
1 polymer ?
#
loop_
_entity_poly.entity_id
_entity_poly.type
_entity_poly.pdbx_seq_one_letter_code
_entity_poly.pdbx_strand_id
1 'polypeptide(L)'
;MTRFVLSRMRIEIATISMLGLGKRGIATSCRAVLLPRFGGPEVLEYHDNVAVPDLKPNQVLVRARAVSINPLDTRMRSGYGRSIFEPLLPLILGRDISGEVAAVGNSVKSLTVGQEVFGALHPTTVRGTYTDYAILAEDELAPKPGSLSHVEASAIPFASLTAWRALKSTARIREGQRVLVIGGGGAVGFSAIQLAVAAGCHVSTTCGGESISRILAAGAEQAVDYTTEDAEIALKGHFDAVLDTIGVPDMERTGISLLKRGHYMTLQGEAASVTDRYGLAIGLPMATAILLKKQIQYRYSHGIAAGSGSESTEAAAGSVKLTEWVRTGSPGSSAVDLSSFAAASVLKGRDVVDLAKHYGRCYSELSKARLSMLVVATSGTGYILGSGSAIDYMGLCCTCAGTMMVAASASTLNQVFEVKNDAMMNRTKKRPLPSGRISIPHAVTWASSTGILGSALLASKTNMLAAGLGASNLVLYAFVYTPLKQIHPINTWVGAIVGAIPPLLGWAAASGQVSLNGMLLPAALYFWQLPHFMALAYLCRKDYADGGFRMFSLADASGQRTAAVALRNCLYLLPLGYLAYDWGLTSGWFCLESTLLALAISGTAISFYLNRTTKDARRMFHASLLYLPVFMSGLLIHRVTESEQQMTIENTTKIVEISSSLETTEETREEKRMKQSGGNGQRRPPVAYASVAPFPFLPAPSYATS
;
A
#
# COMPACT_ATOMS: atom_id res chain seq x y z
N MET A 1 6.06 -69.02 14.24
CA MET A 1 4.69 -69.41 14.62
C MET A 1 4.03 -68.27 15.36
N THR A 2 3.18 -67.52 14.65
CA THR A 2 1.91 -66.91 15.09
C THR A 2 1.77 -66.44 16.55
N ARG A 3 1.63 -65.12 16.77
CA ARG A 3 0.33 -64.51 17.11
C ARG A 3 0.37 -62.98 17.18
N PHE A 4 -0.81 -62.44 16.95
CA PHE A 4 -1.21 -61.08 16.61
C PHE A 4 -1.82 -60.39 17.86
N VAL A 5 -2.00 -59.07 17.72
CA VAL A 5 -2.94 -58.16 18.41
C VAL A 5 -2.67 -57.67 19.85
N LEU A 6 -2.40 -56.36 19.98
CA LEU A 6 -3.28 -55.31 20.58
C LEU A 6 -2.45 -54.19 21.21
N SER A 7 -2.04 -53.20 20.41
CA SER A 7 -1.71 -51.87 20.93
C SER A 7 -3.00 -51.03 20.94
N ARG A 8 -3.50 -50.74 22.14
CA ARG A 8 -4.70 -49.95 22.38
C ARG A 8 -4.50 -48.52 21.91
N MET A 9 -5.28 -48.08 20.92
CA MET A 9 -5.56 -46.65 20.68
C MET A 9 -6.15 -46.04 21.96
N ARG A 10 -5.48 -45.02 22.51
CA ARG A 10 -6.11 -44.05 23.42
C ARG A 10 -6.54 -42.86 22.58
N ILE A 11 -7.84 -42.78 22.31
CA ILE A 11 -8.50 -41.57 21.80
C ILE A 11 -8.80 -40.71 23.03
N GLU A 12 -8.10 -39.59 23.20
CA GLU A 12 -8.51 -38.58 24.17
C GLU A 12 -9.67 -37.77 23.59
N ILE A 13 -10.84 -37.91 24.22
CA ILE A 13 -12.07 -37.19 23.89
C ILE A 13 -12.15 -35.99 24.85
N ALA A 14 -11.87 -34.78 24.35
CA ALA A 14 -12.23 -33.56 25.05
C ALA A 14 -13.76 -33.36 24.95
N THR A 15 -14.41 -33.24 26.10
CA THR A 15 -15.87 -33.19 26.22
C THR A 15 -16.36 -31.73 26.27
N ILE A 16 -17.15 -31.30 25.28
CA ILE A 16 -18.11 -30.21 25.44
C ILE A 16 -19.45 -30.71 24.90
N SER A 17 -20.42 -30.83 25.80
CA SER A 17 -21.78 -31.29 25.53
C SER A 17 -22.67 -30.12 25.11
N MET A 18 -23.18 -30.16 23.89
CA MET A 18 -24.45 -29.53 23.49
C MET A 18 -25.12 -30.42 22.43
N LEU A 19 -26.19 -31.09 22.86
CA LEU A 19 -27.33 -31.63 22.10
C LEU A 19 -27.15 -31.99 20.61
N GLY A 20 -27.14 -33.31 20.35
CA GLY A 20 -28.00 -33.92 19.32
C GLY A 20 -27.62 -33.74 17.85
N LEU A 21 -26.45 -34.21 17.43
CA LEU A 21 -26.16 -34.64 16.04
C LEU A 21 -25.06 -35.72 16.09
N GLY A 22 -25.17 -36.73 15.23
CA GLY A 22 -24.35 -37.96 15.27
C GLY A 22 -22.84 -37.71 15.36
N LYS A 23 -22.19 -38.42 16.29
CA LYS A 23 -20.74 -38.40 16.50
C LYS A 23 -20.00 -38.85 15.24
N ARG A 24 -19.40 -37.92 14.49
CA ARG A 24 -18.24 -38.20 13.63
C ARG A 24 -17.03 -37.51 14.25
N GLY A 25 -16.07 -38.32 14.72
CA GLY A 25 -14.83 -37.79 15.29
C GLY A 25 -14.07 -37.00 14.23
N ILE A 26 -13.71 -35.76 14.54
CA ILE A 26 -12.78 -34.97 13.72
C ILE A 26 -11.43 -35.68 13.83
N ALA A 27 -10.85 -36.09 12.69
CA ALA A 27 -9.52 -36.67 12.69
C ALA A 27 -8.52 -35.61 13.18
N THR A 28 -7.88 -35.86 14.33
CA THR A 28 -6.89 -34.95 14.93
C THR A 28 -5.51 -35.13 14.32
N SER A 29 -5.26 -36.27 13.67
CA SER A 29 -4.05 -36.57 12.91
C SER A 29 -4.36 -37.42 11.68
N CYS A 30 -3.45 -37.41 10.71
CA CYS A 30 -3.62 -38.06 9.42
C CYS A 30 -2.27 -38.45 8.79
N ARG A 31 -2.34 -39.25 7.72
CA ARG A 31 -1.15 -39.55 6.92
C ARG A 31 -0.83 -38.37 5.99
N ALA A 32 0.46 -38.07 5.83
CA ALA A 32 0.94 -37.04 4.91
C ALA A 32 2.36 -37.35 4.40
N VAL A 33 2.69 -36.79 3.24
CA VAL A 33 4.05 -36.78 2.70
C VAL A 33 4.68 -35.42 2.97
N LEU A 34 5.77 -35.42 3.73
CA LEU A 34 6.52 -34.24 4.12
C LEU A 34 7.76 -34.04 3.25
N LEU A 35 8.07 -32.78 3.00
CA LEU A 35 9.34 -32.31 2.44
C LEU A 35 10.14 -31.65 3.56
N PRO A 36 11.05 -32.36 4.23
CA PRO A 36 11.86 -31.82 5.33
C PRO A 36 13.03 -30.96 4.84
N ARG A 37 13.50 -31.20 3.61
CA ARG A 37 14.59 -30.46 2.95
C ARG A 37 14.45 -30.55 1.44
N PHE A 38 15.03 -29.61 0.71
CA PHE A 38 15.09 -29.67 -0.75
C PHE A 38 16.08 -30.75 -1.22
N GLY A 39 15.80 -31.40 -2.34
CA GLY A 39 16.63 -32.47 -2.90
C GLY A 39 15.94 -33.24 -4.01
N GLY A 40 16.39 -34.46 -4.31
CA GLY A 40 15.76 -35.41 -5.25
C GLY A 40 14.46 -36.02 -4.68
N PRO A 41 13.77 -36.94 -5.39
CA PRO A 41 12.55 -37.57 -4.91
C PRO A 41 12.70 -38.29 -3.57
N GLU A 42 13.91 -38.79 -3.29
CA GLU A 42 14.30 -39.56 -2.09
C GLU A 42 14.19 -38.78 -0.77
N VAL A 43 14.08 -37.45 -0.82
CA VAL A 43 13.94 -36.63 0.39
C VAL A 43 12.52 -36.57 0.93
N LEU A 44 11.53 -37.08 0.19
CA LEU A 44 10.13 -37.10 0.63
C LEU A 44 9.94 -38.16 1.71
N GLU A 45 9.36 -37.75 2.84
CA GLU A 45 9.14 -38.62 3.99
C GLU A 45 7.64 -38.85 4.20
N TYR A 46 7.24 -40.12 4.33
CA TYR A 46 5.88 -40.47 4.72
C TYR A 46 5.75 -40.49 6.24
N HIS A 47 4.71 -39.83 6.75
CA HIS A 47 4.36 -39.77 8.17
C HIS A 47 2.89 -40.17 8.34
N ASP A 48 2.59 -41.02 9.32
CA ASP A 48 1.24 -41.56 9.56
C ASP A 48 0.43 -40.79 10.62
N ASN A 49 1.07 -39.87 11.34
CA ASN A 49 0.50 -39.16 12.48
C ASN A 49 0.77 -37.64 12.43
N VAL A 50 0.45 -36.99 11.30
CA VAL A 50 0.58 -35.54 11.13
C VAL A 50 -0.69 -34.84 11.61
N ALA A 51 -0.55 -33.86 12.50
CA ALA A 51 -1.67 -33.12 13.06
C ALA A 51 -2.51 -32.41 11.98
N VAL A 52 -3.83 -32.55 12.06
CA VAL A 52 -4.80 -31.81 11.23
C VAL A 52 -5.07 -30.46 11.89
N PRO A 53 -4.78 -29.32 11.23
CA PRO A 53 -5.00 -28.00 11.83
C PRO A 53 -6.48 -27.66 12.02
N ASP A 54 -6.74 -26.73 12.95
CA ASP A 54 -8.08 -26.16 13.13
C ASP A 54 -8.54 -25.37 11.91
N LEU A 55 -9.84 -25.49 11.60
CA LEU A 55 -10.46 -24.77 10.50
C LEU A 55 -10.73 -23.30 10.86
N LYS A 56 -10.31 -22.39 9.98
CA LYS A 56 -10.78 -21.00 9.99
C LYS A 56 -12.26 -20.92 9.53
N PRO A 57 -12.98 -19.82 9.83
CA PRO A 57 -14.41 -19.72 9.52
C PRO A 57 -14.78 -19.96 8.06
N ASN A 58 -13.92 -19.59 7.09
CA ASN A 58 -14.17 -19.73 5.66
C ASN A 58 -13.51 -20.96 5.01
N GLN A 59 -13.03 -21.91 5.81
CA GLN A 59 -12.29 -23.07 5.33
C GLN A 59 -13.10 -24.36 5.37
N VAL A 60 -12.70 -25.28 4.51
CA VAL A 60 -13.30 -26.60 4.34
C VAL A 60 -12.20 -27.64 4.50
N LEU A 61 -12.45 -28.64 5.34
CA LEU A 61 -11.60 -29.82 5.44
C LEU A 61 -12.09 -30.84 4.42
N VAL A 62 -11.23 -31.24 3.49
CA VAL A 62 -11.54 -32.22 2.45
C VAL A 62 -10.77 -33.49 2.72
N ARG A 63 -11.47 -34.62 2.83
CA ARG A 63 -10.88 -35.96 2.81
C ARG A 63 -10.48 -36.29 1.37
N ALA A 64 -9.19 -36.32 1.10
CA ALA A 64 -8.67 -36.60 -0.22
C ALA A 64 -9.05 -38.02 -0.69
N ARG A 65 -9.56 -38.12 -1.91
CA ARG A 65 -9.78 -39.38 -2.63
C ARG A 65 -8.78 -39.56 -3.77
N ALA A 66 -8.42 -38.46 -4.41
CA ALA A 66 -7.36 -38.39 -5.39
C ALA A 66 -6.69 -37.00 -5.37
N VAL A 67 -5.42 -36.97 -5.74
CA VAL A 67 -4.61 -35.77 -5.91
C VAL A 67 -3.78 -35.92 -7.18
N SER A 68 -3.40 -34.81 -7.79
CA SER A 68 -2.54 -34.82 -8.98
C SER A 68 -1.11 -34.44 -8.62
N ILE A 69 -0.16 -34.82 -9.48
CA ILE A 69 1.25 -34.40 -9.39
C ILE A 69 1.51 -33.40 -10.50
N ASN A 70 1.95 -32.20 -10.15
CA ASN A 70 2.25 -31.14 -11.08
C ASN A 70 3.77 -30.96 -11.27
N PRO A 71 4.23 -30.45 -12.44
CA PRO A 71 5.62 -30.02 -12.62
C PRO A 71 6.08 -28.95 -11.62
N LEU A 72 5.16 -28.20 -11.01
CA LEU A 72 5.48 -27.28 -9.93
C LEU A 72 5.93 -28.04 -8.67
N ASP A 73 5.26 -29.13 -8.31
CA ASP A 73 5.57 -29.90 -7.09
C ASP A 73 6.99 -30.46 -7.15
N THR A 74 7.39 -30.98 -8.32
CA THR A 74 8.75 -31.51 -8.54
C THR A 74 9.81 -30.41 -8.50
N ARG A 75 9.52 -29.23 -9.09
CA ARG A 75 10.41 -28.07 -9.04
C ARG A 75 10.56 -27.53 -7.62
N MET A 76 9.47 -27.38 -6.88
CA MET A 76 9.49 -26.94 -5.48
C MET A 76 10.31 -27.90 -4.62
N ARG A 77 10.10 -29.21 -4.76
CA ARG A 77 10.93 -30.24 -4.09
C ARG A 77 12.43 -30.06 -4.38
N SER A 78 12.79 -29.79 -5.64
CA SER A 78 14.19 -29.58 -6.05
C SER A 78 14.79 -28.23 -5.63
N GLY A 79 14.03 -27.34 -4.99
CA GLY A 79 14.53 -26.05 -4.49
C GLY A 79 14.03 -24.81 -5.24
N TYR A 80 13.04 -24.93 -6.12
CA TYR A 80 12.39 -23.75 -6.71
C TYR A 80 11.52 -23.03 -5.67
N GLY A 81 11.75 -21.73 -5.49
CA GLY A 81 11.18 -20.92 -4.42
C GLY A 81 11.85 -21.11 -3.06
N ARG A 82 13.06 -21.70 -3.02
CA ARG A 82 13.83 -21.95 -1.78
C ARG A 82 13.91 -20.72 -0.88
N SER A 83 14.11 -19.53 -1.44
CA SER A 83 14.21 -18.29 -0.63
C SER A 83 12.96 -17.98 0.20
N ILE A 84 11.79 -18.48 -0.22
CA ILE A 84 10.50 -18.29 0.46
C ILE A 84 10.19 -19.48 1.35
N PHE A 85 10.49 -20.69 0.87
CA PHE A 85 10.01 -21.94 1.45
C PHE A 85 10.99 -22.58 2.45
N GLU A 86 12.29 -22.29 2.38
CA GLU A 86 13.30 -22.86 3.28
C GLU A 86 13.01 -22.59 4.77
N PRO A 87 12.59 -21.37 5.18
CA PRO A 87 12.23 -21.10 6.57
C PRO A 87 10.95 -21.80 7.04
N LEU A 88 10.20 -22.43 6.14
CA LEU A 88 8.87 -23.02 6.38
C LEU A 88 8.88 -24.55 6.36
N LEU A 89 10.05 -25.18 6.18
CA LEU A 89 10.19 -26.64 6.22
C LEU A 89 9.85 -27.19 7.63
N PRO A 90 9.24 -28.39 7.75
CA PRO A 90 8.83 -29.27 6.66
C PRO A 90 7.53 -28.83 5.96
N LEU A 91 7.47 -29.01 4.64
CA LEU A 91 6.29 -28.69 3.82
C LEU A 91 5.44 -29.93 3.49
N ILE A 92 4.17 -29.75 3.17
CA ILE A 92 3.37 -30.75 2.43
C ILE A 92 3.19 -30.22 1.01
N LEU A 93 3.56 -30.99 -0.01
CA LEU A 93 3.43 -30.59 -1.42
C LEU A 93 2.05 -30.95 -2.00
N GLY A 94 1.82 -30.64 -3.28
CA GLY A 94 0.57 -30.93 -3.99
C GLY A 94 -0.36 -29.72 -4.05
N ARG A 95 -1.06 -29.56 -5.19
CA ARG A 95 -1.96 -28.44 -5.44
C ARG A 95 -3.39 -28.89 -5.69
N ASP A 96 -3.58 -29.95 -6.44
CA ASP A 96 -4.91 -30.45 -6.77
C ASP A 96 -5.44 -31.44 -5.74
N ILE A 97 -6.76 -31.41 -5.57
CA ILE A 97 -7.49 -32.38 -4.78
C ILE A 97 -8.85 -32.68 -5.42
N SER A 98 -9.25 -33.94 -5.33
CA SER A 98 -10.65 -34.33 -5.41
C SER A 98 -10.99 -35.26 -4.25
N GLY A 99 -12.11 -35.01 -3.59
CA GLY A 99 -12.46 -35.73 -2.38
C GLY A 99 -13.83 -35.39 -1.85
N GLU A 100 -14.03 -35.66 -0.56
CA GLU A 100 -15.30 -35.46 0.13
C GLU A 100 -15.13 -34.45 1.26
N VAL A 101 -16.10 -33.55 1.43
CA VAL A 101 -16.11 -32.60 2.54
C VAL A 101 -16.22 -33.34 3.87
N ALA A 102 -15.20 -33.23 4.71
CA ALA A 102 -15.13 -33.85 6.02
C ALA A 102 -15.65 -32.92 7.13
N ALA A 103 -15.36 -31.62 7.03
CA ALA A 103 -15.81 -30.59 7.95
C ALA A 103 -15.82 -29.22 7.26
N VAL A 104 -16.60 -28.28 7.80
CA VAL A 104 -16.73 -26.90 7.28
C VAL A 104 -16.58 -25.90 8.42
N GLY A 105 -15.98 -24.75 8.14
CA GLY A 105 -15.94 -23.61 9.05
C GLY A 105 -17.28 -22.89 9.14
N ASN A 106 -17.47 -22.11 10.20
CA ASN A 106 -18.77 -21.51 10.55
C ASN A 106 -19.32 -20.49 9.52
N SER A 107 -18.49 -19.99 8.61
CA SER A 107 -18.90 -19.03 7.58
C SER A 107 -19.13 -19.67 6.21
N VAL A 108 -18.87 -20.97 6.06
CA VAL A 108 -19.08 -21.73 4.82
C VAL A 108 -20.58 -21.94 4.62
N LYS A 109 -21.09 -21.66 3.41
CA LYS A 109 -22.54 -21.71 3.11
C LYS A 109 -22.89 -22.56 1.90
N SER A 110 -21.96 -22.70 0.95
CA SER A 110 -22.20 -23.33 -0.35
C SER A 110 -21.89 -24.82 -0.38
N LEU A 111 -21.17 -25.33 0.64
CA LEU A 111 -20.72 -26.72 0.71
C LEU A 111 -21.21 -27.40 1.99
N THR A 112 -21.53 -28.68 1.88
CA THR A 112 -22.05 -29.49 2.99
C THR A 112 -21.17 -30.71 3.25
N VAL A 113 -21.13 -31.18 4.50
CA VAL A 113 -20.36 -32.37 4.88
C VAL A 113 -20.87 -33.60 4.13
N GLY A 114 -19.94 -34.37 3.55
CA GLY A 114 -20.20 -35.52 2.70
C GLY A 114 -20.30 -35.22 1.20
N GLN A 115 -20.31 -33.93 0.82
CA GLN A 115 -20.36 -33.54 -0.59
C GLN A 115 -19.04 -33.87 -1.31
N GLU A 116 -19.12 -34.42 -2.52
CA GLU A 116 -17.96 -34.60 -3.39
C GLU A 116 -17.54 -33.27 -4.01
N VAL A 117 -16.27 -32.92 -3.84
CA VAL A 117 -15.68 -31.66 -4.28
C VAL A 117 -14.33 -31.89 -4.96
N PHE A 118 -13.91 -30.91 -5.74
CA PHE A 118 -12.58 -30.86 -6.34
C PHE A 118 -12.12 -29.41 -6.42
N GLY A 119 -10.81 -29.18 -6.48
CA GLY A 119 -10.24 -27.85 -6.47
C GLY A 119 -8.72 -27.85 -6.48
N ALA A 120 -8.15 -26.66 -6.43
CA ALA A 120 -6.70 -26.47 -6.36
C ALA A 120 -6.34 -25.40 -5.32
N LEU A 121 -5.29 -25.67 -4.56
CA LEU A 121 -4.67 -24.73 -3.66
C LEU A 121 -3.85 -23.68 -4.41
N HIS A 122 -3.76 -22.49 -3.83
CA HIS A 122 -2.83 -21.46 -4.28
C HIS A 122 -1.37 -21.99 -4.36
N PRO A 123 -0.57 -21.60 -5.38
CA PRO A 123 0.81 -22.08 -5.56
C PRO A 123 1.75 -21.89 -4.36
N THR A 124 1.48 -20.90 -3.49
CA THR A 124 2.31 -20.56 -2.32
C THR A 124 1.85 -21.23 -1.02
N THR A 125 0.82 -22.07 -1.06
CA THR A 125 0.32 -22.74 0.15
C THR A 125 1.35 -23.73 0.70
N VAL A 126 1.62 -23.59 2.01
CA VAL A 126 2.64 -24.35 2.78
C VAL A 126 2.19 -25.79 3.04
N ARG A 127 0.90 -25.99 3.34
CA ARG A 127 0.28 -27.31 3.52
C ARG A 127 -0.53 -27.69 2.29
N GLY A 128 0.10 -28.43 1.39
CA GLY A 128 -0.48 -28.92 0.14
C GLY A 128 -1.41 -30.12 0.32
N THR A 129 -1.69 -30.79 -0.79
CA THR A 129 -2.70 -31.85 -0.89
C THR A 129 -2.17 -33.28 -0.70
N TYR A 130 -0.84 -33.49 -0.57
CA TYR A 130 -0.27 -34.83 -0.32
C TYR A 130 -0.49 -35.31 1.13
N THR A 131 -1.76 -35.44 1.51
CA THR A 131 -2.25 -35.82 2.84
C THR A 131 -3.67 -36.35 2.72
N ASP A 132 -4.10 -37.19 3.65
CA ASP A 132 -5.48 -37.69 3.69
C ASP A 132 -6.51 -36.57 3.89
N TYR A 133 -6.13 -35.47 4.54
CA TYR A 133 -7.01 -34.33 4.84
C TYR A 133 -6.35 -33.00 4.50
N ALA A 134 -6.86 -32.33 3.48
CA ALA A 134 -6.39 -31.01 3.06
C ALA A 134 -7.40 -29.92 3.47
N ILE A 135 -6.89 -28.73 3.78
CA ILE A 135 -7.70 -27.56 4.11
C ILE A 135 -7.67 -26.61 2.92
N LEU A 136 -8.84 -26.26 2.40
CA LEU A 136 -9.01 -25.30 1.32
C LEU A 136 -10.00 -24.22 1.74
N ALA A 137 -9.90 -23.03 1.16
CA ALA A 137 -10.95 -22.03 1.28
C ALA A 137 -12.19 -22.46 0.48
N GLU A 138 -13.37 -22.00 0.91
CA GLU A 138 -14.63 -22.31 0.21
C GLU A 138 -14.60 -21.94 -1.29
N ASP A 139 -13.92 -20.85 -1.64
CA ASP A 139 -13.77 -20.35 -3.02
C ASP A 139 -12.69 -21.05 -3.84
N GLU A 140 -11.90 -21.96 -3.23
CA GLU A 140 -10.93 -22.83 -3.92
C GLU A 140 -11.55 -24.17 -4.34
N LEU A 141 -12.81 -24.43 -3.97
CA LEU A 141 -13.52 -25.69 -4.21
C LEU A 141 -14.75 -25.50 -5.08
N ALA A 142 -15.03 -26.51 -5.90
CA ALA A 142 -16.26 -26.64 -6.66
C ALA A 142 -16.87 -28.04 -6.45
N PRO A 143 -18.20 -28.21 -6.65
CA PRO A 143 -18.82 -29.52 -6.70
C PRO A 143 -18.17 -30.38 -7.79
N LYS A 144 -17.80 -31.62 -7.46
CA LYS A 144 -17.24 -32.54 -8.43
C LYS A 144 -18.34 -32.95 -9.44
N PRO A 145 -18.08 -32.91 -10.76
CA PRO A 145 -19.01 -33.46 -11.73
C PRO A 145 -19.28 -34.95 -11.46
N GLY A 146 -20.56 -35.34 -11.45
CA GLY A 146 -20.96 -36.73 -11.20
C GLY A 146 -20.51 -37.71 -12.28
N SER A 147 -20.23 -37.23 -13.49
CA SER A 147 -19.75 -38.03 -14.62
C SER A 147 -18.26 -38.37 -14.56
N LEU A 148 -17.49 -37.74 -13.67
CA LEU A 148 -16.04 -37.95 -13.54
C LEU A 148 -15.73 -38.79 -12.32
N SER A 149 -14.70 -39.62 -12.40
CA SER A 149 -14.06 -40.22 -11.23
C SER A 149 -13.29 -39.17 -10.42
N HIS A 150 -12.95 -39.47 -9.16
CA HIS A 150 -12.07 -38.58 -8.38
C HIS A 150 -10.69 -38.40 -9.02
N VAL A 151 -10.14 -39.45 -9.66
CA VAL A 151 -8.84 -39.38 -10.33
C VAL A 151 -8.89 -38.40 -11.50
N GLU A 152 -9.88 -38.54 -12.39
CA GLU A 152 -10.08 -37.61 -13.51
C GLU A 152 -10.34 -36.19 -13.01
N ALA A 153 -11.21 -36.03 -12.01
CA ALA A 153 -11.50 -34.71 -11.44
C ALA A 153 -10.26 -34.05 -10.85
N SER A 154 -9.39 -34.78 -10.16
CA SER A 154 -8.17 -34.21 -9.57
C SER A 154 -7.15 -33.72 -10.60
N ALA A 155 -7.18 -34.20 -11.84
CA ALA A 155 -6.22 -33.79 -12.88
C ALA A 155 -6.55 -32.45 -13.57
N ILE A 156 -7.71 -31.87 -13.27
CA ILE A 156 -8.27 -30.71 -13.98
C ILE A 156 -7.85 -29.35 -13.37
N PRO A 157 -7.98 -29.10 -12.04
CA PRO A 157 -8.12 -27.75 -11.52
C PRO A 157 -6.89 -26.87 -11.76
N PHE A 158 -5.71 -27.26 -11.31
CA PHE A 158 -4.51 -26.43 -11.38
C PHE A 158 -4.10 -26.14 -12.82
N ALA A 159 -4.12 -27.17 -13.68
CA ALA A 159 -3.79 -27.03 -15.09
C ALA A 159 -4.81 -26.14 -15.84
N SER A 160 -6.10 -26.35 -15.61
CA SER A 160 -7.18 -25.61 -16.25
C SER A 160 -7.26 -24.17 -15.78
N LEU A 161 -7.07 -23.91 -14.47
CA LEU A 161 -7.02 -22.55 -13.91
C LEU A 161 -5.81 -21.78 -14.46
N THR A 162 -4.67 -22.45 -14.65
CA THR A 162 -3.48 -21.85 -15.28
C THR A 162 -3.77 -21.45 -16.73
N ALA A 163 -4.34 -22.36 -17.52
CA ALA A 163 -4.73 -22.10 -18.90
C ALA A 163 -5.80 -20.99 -19.01
N TRP A 164 -6.83 -21.03 -18.14
CA TRP A 164 -7.89 -20.04 -18.07
C TRP A 164 -7.34 -18.65 -17.74
N ARG A 165 -6.42 -18.55 -16.78
CA ARG A 165 -5.76 -17.29 -16.43
C ARG A 165 -5.04 -16.71 -17.64
N ALA A 166 -4.23 -17.51 -18.34
CA ALA A 166 -3.52 -17.07 -19.54
C ALA A 166 -4.49 -16.61 -20.64
N LEU A 167 -5.43 -17.47 -21.04
CA LEU A 167 -6.27 -17.23 -22.20
C LEU A 167 -7.39 -16.22 -21.96
N LYS A 168 -8.14 -16.35 -20.86
CA LYS A 168 -9.33 -15.52 -20.60
C LYS A 168 -9.00 -14.25 -19.83
N SER A 169 -8.08 -14.29 -18.86
CA SER A 169 -7.76 -13.10 -18.07
C SER A 169 -6.70 -12.21 -18.74
N THR A 170 -5.64 -12.82 -19.27
CA THR A 170 -4.51 -12.08 -19.86
C THR A 170 -4.74 -11.79 -21.34
N ALA A 171 -4.84 -12.83 -22.20
CA ALA A 171 -5.01 -12.64 -23.64
C ALA A 171 -6.40 -12.16 -24.04
N ARG A 172 -7.43 -12.44 -23.22
CA ARG A 172 -8.84 -12.14 -23.47
C ARG A 172 -9.29 -12.60 -24.85
N ILE A 173 -9.00 -13.87 -25.15
CA ILE A 173 -9.31 -14.47 -26.44
C ILE A 173 -10.81 -14.36 -26.78
N ARG A 174 -11.09 -14.15 -28.06
CA ARG A 174 -12.43 -14.00 -28.66
C ARG A 174 -12.60 -14.99 -29.81
N GLU A 175 -13.85 -15.26 -30.14
CA GLU A 175 -14.24 -16.06 -31.29
C GLU A 175 -13.56 -15.56 -32.58
N GLY A 176 -13.13 -16.50 -33.43
CA GLY A 176 -12.44 -16.24 -34.70
C GLY A 176 -10.96 -15.87 -34.58
N GLN A 177 -10.40 -15.72 -33.37
CA GLN A 177 -8.96 -15.47 -33.20
C GLN A 177 -8.12 -16.73 -33.37
N ARG A 178 -6.88 -16.56 -33.84
CA ARG A 178 -5.89 -17.65 -33.96
C ARG A 178 -5.02 -17.71 -32.70
N VAL A 179 -4.99 -18.86 -32.04
CA VAL A 179 -4.21 -19.09 -30.82
C VAL A 179 -3.17 -20.17 -31.08
N LEU A 180 -1.91 -19.88 -30.76
CA LEU A 180 -0.83 -20.86 -30.73
C LEU A 180 -0.60 -21.36 -29.31
N VAL A 181 -0.59 -22.68 -29.11
CA VAL A 181 -0.19 -23.32 -27.85
C VAL A 181 1.13 -24.06 -28.07
N ILE A 182 2.21 -23.60 -27.47
CA ILE A 182 3.49 -24.30 -27.51
C ILE A 182 3.50 -25.29 -26.33
N GLY A 183 3.67 -26.59 -26.62
CA GLY A 183 3.62 -27.65 -25.61
C GLY A 183 2.22 -28.21 -25.31
N GLY A 184 1.36 -28.29 -26.32
CA GLY A 184 -0.04 -28.76 -26.19
C GLY A 184 -0.23 -30.18 -25.64
N GLY A 185 0.81 -31.03 -25.65
CA GLY A 185 0.75 -32.39 -25.12
C GLY A 185 0.69 -32.48 -23.58
N GLY A 186 1.09 -31.41 -22.87
CA GLY A 186 1.05 -31.34 -21.41
C GLY A 186 -0.34 -30.98 -20.86
N ALA A 187 -0.57 -31.15 -19.56
CA ALA A 187 -1.87 -30.89 -18.94
C ALA A 187 -2.37 -29.44 -19.13
N VAL A 188 -1.50 -28.45 -18.97
CA VAL A 188 -1.86 -27.03 -19.18
C VAL A 188 -2.13 -26.74 -20.65
N GLY A 189 -1.26 -27.23 -21.55
CA GLY A 189 -1.43 -27.04 -22.99
C GLY A 189 -2.71 -27.68 -23.52
N PHE A 190 -3.00 -28.91 -23.11
CA PHE A 190 -4.21 -29.63 -23.48
C PHE A 190 -5.48 -28.95 -22.94
N SER A 191 -5.44 -28.40 -21.72
CA SER A 191 -6.53 -27.59 -21.17
C SER A 191 -6.71 -26.28 -21.95
N ALA A 192 -5.61 -25.63 -22.33
CA ALA A 192 -5.63 -24.40 -23.11
C ALA A 192 -6.24 -24.60 -24.50
N ILE A 193 -5.93 -25.71 -25.18
CA ILE A 193 -6.53 -26.07 -26.48
C ILE A 193 -8.05 -26.18 -26.33
N GLN A 194 -8.54 -26.99 -25.39
CA GLN A 194 -9.98 -27.18 -25.19
C GLN A 194 -10.69 -25.87 -24.83
N LEU A 195 -10.10 -25.04 -23.97
CA LEU A 195 -10.66 -23.74 -23.59
C LEU A 195 -10.68 -22.73 -24.74
N ALA A 196 -9.68 -22.74 -25.62
CA ALA A 196 -9.61 -21.88 -26.78
C ALA A 196 -10.59 -22.33 -27.87
N VAL A 197 -10.69 -23.63 -28.14
CA VAL A 197 -11.69 -24.20 -29.06
C VAL A 197 -13.10 -23.90 -28.57
N ALA A 198 -13.39 -24.11 -27.29
CA ALA A 198 -14.69 -23.78 -26.70
C ALA A 198 -15.01 -22.27 -26.73
N ALA A 199 -14.00 -21.41 -26.88
CA ALA A 199 -14.18 -19.97 -27.09
C ALA A 199 -14.38 -19.58 -28.57
N GLY A 200 -14.41 -20.55 -29.49
CA GLY A 200 -14.54 -20.34 -30.92
C GLY A 200 -13.24 -19.87 -31.58
N CYS A 201 -12.07 -20.13 -30.98
CA CYS A 201 -10.78 -19.77 -31.56
C CYS A 201 -10.24 -20.89 -32.47
N HIS A 202 -9.45 -20.50 -33.47
CA HIS A 202 -8.67 -21.40 -34.31
C HIS A 202 -7.36 -21.74 -33.59
N VAL A 203 -7.14 -23.01 -33.26
CA VAL A 203 -5.99 -23.41 -32.42
C VAL A 203 -4.96 -24.19 -33.22
N SER A 204 -3.71 -23.74 -33.17
CA SER A 204 -2.55 -24.51 -33.61
C SER A 204 -1.65 -24.82 -32.42
N THR A 205 -0.92 -25.92 -32.46
CA THR A 205 -0.07 -26.32 -31.33
C THR A 205 1.17 -27.09 -31.75
N THR A 206 2.18 -27.06 -30.89
CA THR A 206 3.32 -27.99 -30.94
C THR A 206 3.18 -29.06 -29.87
N CYS A 207 3.52 -30.31 -30.18
CA CYS A 207 3.46 -31.44 -29.25
C CYS A 207 4.40 -32.56 -29.70
N GLY A 208 4.62 -33.59 -28.88
CA GLY A 208 5.26 -34.83 -29.34
C GLY A 208 4.27 -35.68 -30.14
N GLY A 209 4.77 -36.48 -31.09
CA GLY A 209 3.95 -37.26 -32.03
C GLY A 209 2.86 -38.11 -31.38
N GLU A 210 3.13 -38.71 -30.23
CA GLU A 210 2.16 -39.52 -29.47
C GLU A 210 0.89 -38.76 -29.04
N SER A 211 0.97 -37.43 -28.93
CA SER A 211 -0.15 -36.58 -28.50
C SER A 211 -0.98 -36.02 -29.66
N ILE A 212 -0.55 -36.18 -30.92
CA ILE A 212 -1.20 -35.55 -32.09
C ILE A 212 -2.66 -35.96 -32.19
N SER A 213 -2.96 -37.26 -32.21
CA SER A 213 -4.33 -37.76 -32.38
C SER A 213 -5.26 -37.24 -31.30
N ARG A 214 -4.79 -37.17 -30.05
CA ARG A 214 -5.55 -36.66 -28.89
C ARG A 214 -5.81 -35.15 -29.00
N ILE A 215 -4.83 -34.39 -29.46
CA ILE A 215 -4.91 -32.93 -29.62
C ILE A 215 -5.86 -32.54 -30.75
N LEU A 216 -5.79 -33.24 -31.89
CA LEU A 216 -6.71 -33.03 -33.00
C LEU A 216 -8.15 -33.40 -32.61
N ALA A 217 -8.33 -34.49 -31.86
CA ALA A 217 -9.63 -34.86 -31.31
C ALA A 217 -10.19 -33.83 -30.31
N ALA A 218 -9.33 -33.08 -29.63
CA ALA A 218 -9.73 -31.97 -28.75
C ALA A 218 -10.12 -30.68 -29.52
N GLY A 219 -9.98 -30.68 -30.85
CA GLY A 219 -10.41 -29.59 -31.72
C GLY A 219 -9.32 -28.64 -32.20
N ALA A 220 -8.03 -28.96 -31.97
CA ALA A 220 -6.96 -28.21 -32.62
C ALA A 220 -7.01 -28.41 -34.14
N GLU A 221 -6.83 -27.33 -34.91
CA GLU A 221 -6.82 -27.40 -36.38
C GLU A 221 -5.50 -27.94 -36.92
N GLN A 222 -4.42 -27.68 -36.20
CA GLN A 222 -3.07 -28.09 -36.58
C GLN A 222 -2.29 -28.50 -35.33
N ALA A 223 -1.67 -29.69 -35.37
CA ALA A 223 -0.74 -30.17 -34.37
C ALA A 223 0.58 -30.52 -35.06
N VAL A 224 1.66 -29.86 -34.65
CA VAL A 224 3.01 -30.05 -35.22
C VAL A 224 3.84 -30.91 -34.28
N ASP A 225 4.39 -32.00 -34.80
CA ASP A 225 5.38 -32.82 -34.09
C ASP A 225 6.75 -32.13 -34.12
N TYR A 226 7.18 -31.60 -32.98
CA TYR A 226 8.48 -30.94 -32.89
C TYR A 226 9.67 -31.90 -33.01
N THR A 227 9.44 -33.22 -32.98
CA THR A 227 10.51 -34.23 -33.11
C THR A 227 10.81 -34.61 -34.55
N THR A 228 9.88 -34.36 -35.47
CA THR A 228 10.00 -34.77 -36.88
C THR A 228 9.97 -33.59 -37.85
N GLU A 229 9.42 -32.45 -37.46
CA GLU A 229 9.29 -31.26 -38.29
C GLU A 229 9.77 -30.00 -37.57
N ASP A 230 10.33 -29.06 -38.33
CA ASP A 230 10.66 -27.73 -37.78
C ASP A 230 9.37 -26.94 -37.56
N ALA A 231 9.06 -26.67 -36.29
CA ALA A 231 7.86 -25.96 -35.88
C ALA A 231 7.77 -24.54 -36.46
N GLU A 232 8.89 -23.85 -36.68
CA GLU A 232 8.89 -22.51 -37.25
C GLU A 232 8.52 -22.52 -38.74
N ILE A 233 8.86 -23.60 -39.45
CA ILE A 233 8.51 -23.80 -40.86
C ILE A 233 7.08 -24.32 -41.02
N ALA A 234 6.66 -25.25 -40.16
CA ALA A 234 5.36 -25.90 -40.24
C ALA A 234 4.19 -24.99 -39.81
N LEU A 235 4.42 -24.08 -38.86
CA LEU A 235 3.41 -23.14 -38.39
C LEU A 235 3.26 -21.97 -39.37
N LYS A 236 2.14 -21.95 -40.10
CA LYS A 236 1.89 -20.95 -41.15
C LYS A 236 1.11 -19.73 -40.65
N GLY A 237 1.65 -18.56 -40.96
CA GLY A 237 1.04 -17.26 -40.70
C GLY A 237 1.17 -16.81 -39.24
N HIS A 238 0.42 -15.76 -38.88
CA HIS A 238 0.54 -15.16 -37.55
C HIS A 238 -0.66 -15.45 -36.65
N PHE A 239 -0.42 -15.41 -35.33
CA PHE A 239 -1.37 -15.67 -34.26
C PHE A 239 -1.71 -14.39 -33.48
N ASP A 240 -2.90 -14.37 -32.90
CA ASP A 240 -3.41 -13.28 -32.07
C ASP A 240 -3.05 -13.47 -30.59
N ALA A 241 -2.78 -14.71 -30.16
CA ALA A 241 -2.23 -15.04 -28.85
C ALA A 241 -1.34 -16.29 -28.91
N VAL A 242 -0.28 -16.31 -28.11
CA VAL A 242 0.65 -17.44 -27.99
C VAL A 242 0.83 -17.80 -26.52
N LEU A 243 0.46 -19.01 -26.15
CA LEU A 243 0.72 -19.58 -24.83
C LEU A 243 1.90 -20.56 -24.92
N ASP A 244 2.97 -20.25 -24.21
CA ASP A 244 4.17 -21.08 -24.11
C ASP A 244 4.23 -21.79 -22.75
N THR A 245 4.04 -23.11 -22.77
CA THR A 245 4.14 -23.94 -21.57
C THR A 245 5.54 -24.51 -21.34
N ILE A 246 6.46 -24.29 -22.28
CA ILE A 246 7.83 -24.83 -22.26
C ILE A 246 8.79 -23.76 -21.73
N GLY A 247 8.72 -22.54 -22.28
CA GLY A 247 9.42 -21.36 -21.77
C GLY A 247 10.95 -21.41 -21.89
N VAL A 248 11.45 -22.02 -22.97
CA VAL A 248 12.88 -21.98 -23.34
C VAL A 248 13.15 -20.87 -24.36
N PRO A 249 14.35 -20.26 -24.40
CA PRO A 249 14.63 -19.07 -25.21
C PRO A 249 14.31 -19.20 -26.70
N ASP A 250 14.52 -20.38 -27.28
CA ASP A 250 14.23 -20.62 -28.70
C ASP A 250 12.72 -20.65 -28.96
N MET A 251 11.94 -21.30 -28.09
CA MET A 251 10.48 -21.33 -28.17
C MET A 251 9.86 -19.94 -27.89
N GLU A 252 10.47 -19.17 -26.97
CA GLU A 252 10.10 -17.77 -26.73
C GLU A 252 10.30 -16.94 -28.01
N ARG A 253 11.43 -17.11 -28.70
CA ARG A 253 11.71 -16.42 -29.97
C ARG A 253 10.71 -16.80 -31.07
N THR A 254 10.47 -18.09 -31.28
CA THR A 254 9.53 -18.58 -32.30
C THR A 254 8.09 -18.16 -31.98
N GLY A 255 7.69 -18.22 -30.71
CA GLY A 255 6.37 -17.76 -30.29
C GLY A 255 6.17 -16.26 -30.54
N ILE A 256 7.21 -15.46 -30.36
CA ILE A 256 7.17 -14.01 -30.62
C ILE A 256 7.19 -13.69 -32.11
N SER A 257 7.99 -14.40 -32.92
CA SER A 257 8.05 -14.17 -34.38
C SER A 257 6.72 -14.49 -35.08
N LEU A 258 5.99 -15.48 -34.57
CA LEU A 258 4.68 -15.88 -35.06
C LEU A 258 3.52 -15.01 -34.54
N LEU A 259 3.78 -14.04 -33.66
CA LEU A 259 2.73 -13.19 -33.09
C LEU A 259 2.49 -11.94 -33.97
N LYS A 260 1.21 -11.54 -34.14
CA LYS A 260 0.85 -10.26 -34.79
C LYS A 260 1.10 -9.07 -33.85
N ARG A 261 0.04 -8.62 -33.17
CA ARG A 261 0.01 -7.57 -32.14
C ARG A 261 -0.82 -8.10 -30.97
N GLY A 262 -0.36 -9.23 -30.45
CA GLY A 262 -1.11 -10.09 -29.54
C GLY A 262 -0.51 -10.16 -28.14
N HIS A 263 -0.87 -11.23 -27.45
CA HIS A 263 -0.31 -11.57 -26.14
C HIS A 263 0.56 -12.81 -26.25
N TYR A 264 1.82 -12.68 -25.84
CA TYR A 264 2.70 -13.82 -25.54
C TYR A 264 2.66 -14.06 -24.02
N MET A 265 2.38 -15.30 -23.63
CA MET A 265 2.27 -15.71 -22.23
C MET A 265 3.14 -16.94 -22.01
N THR A 266 3.95 -16.93 -20.96
CA THR A 266 4.81 -18.06 -20.60
C THR A 266 4.59 -18.49 -19.15
N LEU A 267 4.69 -19.80 -18.91
CA LEU A 267 4.64 -20.41 -17.58
C LEU A 267 6.01 -20.43 -16.88
N GLN A 268 7.11 -20.16 -17.59
CA GLN A 268 8.43 -19.99 -17.00
C GLN A 268 8.65 -18.54 -16.58
N GLY A 269 8.36 -18.24 -15.32
CA GLY A 269 8.80 -17.02 -14.67
C GLY A 269 10.21 -17.17 -14.10
N GLU A 270 11.09 -16.22 -14.42
CA GLU A 270 12.46 -16.17 -13.89
C GLU A 270 12.52 -15.63 -12.44
N ALA A 271 11.40 -15.14 -11.89
CA ALA A 271 11.39 -14.47 -10.59
C ALA A 271 11.91 -15.36 -9.45
N ALA A 272 11.31 -16.54 -9.27
CA ALA A 272 11.70 -17.43 -8.18
C ALA A 272 13.14 -17.96 -8.36
N SER A 273 13.54 -18.32 -9.60
CA SER A 273 14.89 -18.85 -9.85
C SER A 273 15.98 -17.80 -9.63
N VAL A 274 15.74 -16.55 -10.00
CA VAL A 274 16.66 -15.43 -9.74
C VAL A 274 16.69 -15.09 -8.24
N THR A 275 15.55 -15.10 -7.54
CA THR A 275 15.55 -14.93 -6.08
C THR A 275 16.27 -16.05 -5.36
N ASP A 276 16.12 -17.29 -5.78
CA ASP A 276 16.81 -18.43 -5.17
C ASP A 276 18.33 -18.36 -5.31
N ARG A 277 18.81 -17.78 -6.41
CA ARG A 277 20.25 -17.63 -6.66
C ARG A 277 20.87 -16.46 -5.90
N TYR A 278 20.17 -15.33 -5.81
CA TYR A 278 20.73 -14.07 -5.30
C TYR A 278 20.09 -13.59 -3.99
N GLY A 279 19.18 -14.37 -3.41
CA GLY A 279 18.34 -13.97 -2.28
C GLY A 279 17.24 -12.98 -2.66
N LEU A 280 16.25 -12.79 -1.78
CA LEU A 280 15.11 -11.91 -2.04
C LEU A 280 15.52 -10.45 -2.27
N ALA A 281 16.48 -9.94 -1.51
CA ALA A 281 16.89 -8.53 -1.55
C ALA A 281 17.51 -8.10 -2.89
N ILE A 282 18.25 -9.00 -3.55
CA ILE A 282 18.96 -8.72 -4.80
C ILE A 282 18.24 -9.37 -5.99
N GLY A 283 17.80 -10.61 -5.82
CA GLY A 283 17.18 -11.38 -6.88
C GLY A 283 15.81 -10.89 -7.28
N LEU A 284 14.99 -10.35 -6.37
CA LEU A 284 13.66 -9.85 -6.72
C LEU A 284 13.73 -8.56 -7.58
N PRO A 285 14.55 -7.54 -7.21
CA PRO A 285 14.81 -6.42 -8.11
C PRO A 285 15.39 -6.85 -9.46
N MET A 286 16.33 -7.82 -9.47
CA MET A 286 16.95 -8.30 -10.70
C MET A 286 15.95 -9.01 -11.62
N ALA A 287 15.12 -9.91 -11.07
CA ALA A 287 14.03 -10.55 -11.79
C ALA A 287 13.06 -9.53 -12.39
N THR A 288 12.71 -8.50 -11.60
CA THR A 288 11.85 -7.41 -12.05
C THR A 288 12.49 -6.64 -13.20
N ALA A 289 13.79 -6.36 -13.12
CA ALA A 289 14.54 -5.69 -14.18
C ALA A 289 14.61 -6.55 -15.46
N ILE A 290 14.82 -7.87 -15.34
CA ILE A 290 14.83 -8.77 -16.49
C ILE A 290 13.45 -8.83 -17.16
N LEU A 291 12.38 -8.97 -16.36
CA LEU A 291 11.01 -8.96 -16.87
C LEU A 291 10.68 -7.63 -17.56
N LEU A 292 11.03 -6.51 -16.94
CA LEU A 292 10.82 -5.18 -17.53
C LEU A 292 11.62 -5.01 -18.81
N LYS A 293 12.88 -5.46 -18.85
CA LYS A 293 13.71 -5.47 -20.06
C LYS A 293 13.06 -6.28 -21.18
N LYS A 294 12.58 -7.50 -20.88
CA LYS A 294 11.85 -8.34 -21.86
C LYS A 294 10.58 -7.64 -22.34
N GLN A 295 9.75 -7.10 -21.44
CA GLN A 295 8.53 -6.37 -21.80
C GLN A 295 8.81 -5.15 -22.67
N ILE A 296 9.85 -4.37 -22.36
CA ILE A 296 10.30 -3.24 -23.17
C ILE A 296 10.75 -3.74 -24.55
N GLN A 297 11.65 -4.73 -24.59
CA GLN A 297 12.17 -5.29 -25.83
C GLN A 297 11.04 -5.78 -26.74
N TYR A 298 10.04 -6.49 -26.21
CA TYR A 298 8.92 -7.00 -27.00
C TYR A 298 7.92 -5.92 -27.42
N ARG A 299 7.72 -4.88 -26.59
CA ARG A 299 6.92 -3.70 -26.97
C ARG A 299 7.56 -2.92 -28.11
N TYR A 300 8.88 -2.72 -28.07
CA TYR A 300 9.60 -1.93 -29.08
C TYR A 300 9.89 -2.70 -30.37
N SER A 301 10.17 -4.01 -30.29
CA SER A 301 10.50 -4.81 -31.48
C SER A 301 9.27 -5.30 -32.27
N HIS A 302 8.14 -5.57 -31.60
CA HIS A 302 6.99 -6.24 -32.24
C HIS A 302 5.62 -5.64 -31.84
N GLY A 303 5.56 -4.61 -30.98
CA GLY A 303 4.29 -4.00 -30.56
C GLY A 303 3.42 -4.91 -29.67
N ILE A 304 4.04 -5.85 -28.96
CA ILE A 304 3.40 -6.93 -28.20
C ILE A 304 3.24 -6.55 -26.72
N ALA A 305 2.08 -6.85 -26.13
CA ALA A 305 1.88 -6.78 -24.68
C ALA A 305 2.23 -8.12 -24.04
N ALA A 306 3.47 -8.27 -23.55
CA ALA A 306 3.94 -9.48 -22.88
C ALA A 306 3.33 -9.60 -21.47
N GLY A 307 2.58 -10.68 -21.23
CA GLY A 307 1.97 -10.99 -19.93
C GLY A 307 2.64 -12.19 -19.29
N SER A 308 3.39 -11.99 -18.21
CA SER A 308 3.88 -13.09 -17.37
C SER A 308 2.75 -13.63 -16.51
N GLY A 309 2.63 -14.96 -16.39
CA GLY A 309 1.63 -15.65 -15.57
C GLY A 309 1.77 -15.49 -14.05
N SER A 310 2.39 -14.42 -13.55
CA SER A 310 2.39 -14.06 -12.13
C SER A 310 1.71 -12.71 -11.92
N GLU A 311 0.58 -12.81 -11.22
CA GLU A 311 -0.19 -11.77 -10.52
C GLU A 311 -0.76 -10.58 -11.31
N SER A 312 -2.00 -10.29 -10.95
CA SER A 312 -2.92 -9.30 -11.52
C SER A 312 -2.38 -7.88 -11.60
N THR A 313 -2.62 -7.23 -12.74
CA THR A 313 -3.57 -6.09 -12.87
C THR A 313 -3.62 -5.62 -14.32
N GLU A 314 -4.84 -5.44 -14.85
CA GLU A 314 -5.28 -4.38 -15.80
C GLU A 314 -6.18 -4.86 -16.93
N ALA A 315 -7.46 -4.52 -16.78
CA ALA A 315 -8.46 -4.46 -17.83
C ALA A 315 -9.08 -3.06 -17.85
N ALA A 316 -8.59 -2.18 -18.71
CA ALA A 316 -9.39 -1.19 -19.47
C ALA A 316 -8.46 -0.28 -20.28
N ALA A 317 -8.57 -0.39 -21.60
CA ALA A 317 -7.82 0.38 -22.58
C ALA A 317 -8.46 1.76 -22.85
N GLY A 318 -7.66 2.67 -23.42
CA GLY A 318 -8.14 3.86 -24.13
C GLY A 318 -7.13 4.29 -25.20
N SER A 319 -7.47 4.02 -26.46
CA SER A 319 -6.68 4.11 -27.68
C SER A 319 -6.41 5.54 -28.17
N VAL A 320 -5.25 5.80 -28.78
CA VAL A 320 -5.08 6.84 -29.83
C VAL A 320 -4.07 6.35 -30.89
N LYS A 321 -4.48 6.43 -32.16
CA LYS A 321 -3.72 6.12 -33.39
C LYS A 321 -2.71 7.22 -33.72
N LEU A 322 -1.59 6.88 -34.36
CA LEU A 322 -1.06 7.67 -35.49
C LEU A 322 -0.18 6.79 -36.40
N THR A 323 -0.24 7.09 -37.69
CA THR A 323 0.13 6.32 -38.88
C THR A 323 1.47 6.73 -39.49
N GLU A 324 2.03 5.81 -40.29
CA GLU A 324 2.91 5.96 -41.47
C GLU A 324 4.30 6.64 -41.36
N TRP A 325 5.34 5.92 -41.79
CA TRP A 325 6.12 6.17 -43.03
C TRP A 325 6.96 4.93 -43.39
N VAL A 326 7.04 4.61 -44.68
CA VAL A 326 7.63 3.40 -45.28
C VAL A 326 8.86 3.77 -46.13
N ARG A 327 9.81 2.81 -46.25
CA ARG A 327 10.89 2.66 -47.27
C ARG A 327 12.14 3.54 -47.09
N THR A 328 13.38 3.06 -47.23
CA THR A 328 13.99 2.10 -48.18
C THR A 328 15.32 1.50 -47.67
N GLY A 329 15.68 0.27 -48.11
CA GLY A 329 17.08 -0.11 -48.40
C GLY A 329 17.66 -1.33 -47.67
N SER A 330 17.89 -2.41 -48.43
CA SER A 330 18.81 -3.54 -48.14
C SER A 330 19.81 -3.65 -49.33
N PRO A 331 20.79 -4.58 -49.40
CA PRO A 331 21.41 -5.47 -48.40
C PRO A 331 22.97 -5.47 -48.45
N GLY A 332 23.67 -6.16 -47.53
CA GLY A 332 25.05 -6.61 -47.81
C GLY A 332 25.97 -6.95 -46.63
N SER A 333 26.25 -8.25 -46.50
CA SER A 333 27.46 -8.93 -45.95
C SER A 333 27.90 -8.79 -44.49
N SER A 334 27.90 -9.98 -43.88
CA SER A 334 28.60 -10.49 -42.69
C SER A 334 30.02 -9.97 -42.43
N ALA A 335 30.19 -9.35 -41.27
CA ALA A 335 31.35 -9.51 -40.40
C ALA A 335 30.87 -9.34 -38.95
N VAL A 336 31.25 -10.26 -38.07
CA VAL A 336 30.92 -10.23 -36.64
C VAL A 336 31.67 -9.04 -36.03
N ASP A 337 30.98 -7.92 -35.81
CA ASP A 337 31.59 -6.72 -35.25
C ASP A 337 31.19 -6.55 -33.77
N LEU A 338 32.20 -6.64 -32.90
CA LEU A 338 32.13 -6.50 -31.44
C LEU A 338 31.77 -5.07 -30.98
N SER A 339 31.38 -4.19 -31.92
CA SER A 339 30.95 -2.81 -31.71
C SER A 339 29.44 -2.65 -31.43
N SER A 340 28.64 -3.72 -31.57
CA SER A 340 27.18 -3.68 -31.31
C SER A 340 26.77 -3.55 -29.82
N PHE A 341 27.73 -3.59 -28.89
CA PHE A 341 27.49 -3.28 -27.48
C PHE A 341 27.44 -1.77 -27.17
N ALA A 342 27.75 -0.89 -28.13
CA ALA A 342 27.87 0.55 -27.91
C ALA A 342 26.90 1.44 -28.74
N ALA A 343 25.94 0.86 -29.46
CA ALA A 343 25.05 1.61 -30.37
C ALA A 343 23.55 1.52 -30.02
N ALA A 344 23.18 1.77 -28.76
CA ALA A 344 21.78 2.02 -28.36
C ALA A 344 21.59 3.36 -27.64
N SER A 345 22.48 4.32 -27.87
CA SER A 345 22.40 5.68 -27.36
C SER A 345 22.08 6.67 -28.47
N VAL A 346 20.84 6.68 -28.96
CA VAL A 346 20.21 7.90 -29.50
C VAL A 346 18.72 7.85 -29.17
N LEU A 347 18.37 8.10 -27.91
CA LEU A 347 17.05 8.63 -27.60
C LEU A 347 16.94 9.99 -28.31
N LYS A 348 15.99 10.15 -29.23
CA LYS A 348 15.67 11.49 -29.76
C LYS A 348 15.32 12.36 -28.56
N GLY A 349 15.91 13.55 -28.44
CA GLY A 349 15.73 14.42 -27.28
C GLY A 349 14.26 14.74 -26.93
N ARG A 350 13.35 14.66 -27.92
CA ARG A 350 11.89 14.78 -27.70
C ARG A 350 11.32 13.66 -26.83
N ASP A 351 11.76 12.41 -26.99
CA ASP A 351 11.20 11.25 -26.27
C ASP A 351 11.63 11.20 -24.80
N VAL A 352 12.87 11.63 -24.50
CA VAL A 352 13.35 11.78 -23.10
C VAL A 352 12.58 12.86 -22.38
N VAL A 353 12.33 13.99 -23.05
CA VAL A 353 11.59 15.12 -22.50
C VAL A 353 10.15 14.72 -22.19
N ASP A 354 9.52 13.94 -23.05
CA ASP A 354 8.13 13.50 -22.82
C ASP A 354 8.03 12.42 -21.73
N LEU A 355 9.01 11.52 -21.62
CA LEU A 355 9.11 10.56 -20.50
C LEU A 355 9.36 11.27 -19.16
N ALA A 356 10.28 12.24 -19.13
CA ALA A 356 10.56 13.05 -17.95
C ALA A 356 9.34 13.88 -17.53
N LYS A 357 8.61 14.47 -18.49
CA LYS A 357 7.34 15.17 -18.21
C LYS A 357 6.28 14.22 -17.66
N HIS A 358 6.17 13.00 -18.20
CA HIS A 358 5.22 12.00 -17.72
C HIS A 358 5.48 11.62 -16.27
N TYR A 359 6.69 11.16 -15.95
CA TYR A 359 7.04 10.76 -14.57
C TYR A 359 7.09 11.96 -13.63
N GLY A 360 7.52 13.14 -14.08
CA GLY A 360 7.48 14.37 -13.28
C GLY A 360 6.05 14.72 -12.83
N ARG A 361 5.06 14.56 -13.72
CA ARG A 361 3.64 14.71 -13.36
C ARG A 361 3.20 13.62 -12.37
N CYS A 362 3.54 12.36 -12.64
CA CYS A 362 3.20 11.25 -11.75
C CYS A 362 3.78 11.44 -10.34
N TYR A 363 5.05 11.80 -10.20
CA TYR A 363 5.68 12.06 -8.90
C TYR A 363 5.10 13.28 -8.20
N SER A 364 4.80 14.35 -8.93
CA SER A 364 4.14 15.53 -8.36
C SER A 364 2.76 15.19 -7.78
N GLU A 365 1.98 14.36 -8.49
CA GLU A 365 0.68 13.87 -8.04
C GLU A 365 0.77 12.86 -6.89
N LEU A 366 1.72 11.91 -6.95
CA LEU A 366 1.99 10.95 -5.86
C LEU A 366 2.38 11.66 -4.56
N SER A 367 3.26 12.65 -4.68
CA SER A 367 3.75 13.46 -3.57
C SER A 367 2.70 14.46 -3.07
N LYS A 368 1.55 14.59 -3.73
CA LYS A 368 0.54 15.64 -3.50
C LYS A 368 1.20 17.02 -3.38
N ALA A 369 2.08 17.36 -4.33
CA ALA A 369 3.02 18.48 -4.22
C ALA A 369 2.39 19.79 -3.71
N ARG A 370 1.18 20.13 -4.17
CA ARG A 370 0.44 21.31 -3.69
C ARG A 370 0.09 21.29 -2.21
N LEU A 371 -0.35 20.14 -1.69
CA LEU A 371 -0.65 20.00 -0.26
C LEU A 371 0.65 19.92 0.55
N SER A 372 1.66 19.22 0.02
CA SER A 372 2.96 19.09 0.68
C SER A 372 3.71 20.43 0.77
N MET A 373 3.49 21.37 -0.15
CA MET A 373 3.99 22.74 -0.02
C MET A 373 3.47 23.46 1.23
N LEU A 374 2.21 23.26 1.61
CA LEU A 374 1.67 23.83 2.84
C LEU A 374 2.33 23.18 4.07
N VAL A 375 2.55 21.86 4.05
CA VAL A 375 3.28 21.15 5.11
C VAL A 375 4.69 21.71 5.26
N VAL A 376 5.40 21.91 4.15
CA VAL A 376 6.75 22.50 4.14
C VAL A 376 6.72 23.94 4.64
N ALA A 377 5.74 24.75 4.26
CA ALA A 377 5.59 26.11 4.76
C ALA A 377 5.37 26.15 6.29
N THR A 378 4.58 25.21 6.84
CA THR A 378 4.38 25.11 8.29
C THR A 378 5.64 24.66 9.04
N SER A 379 6.40 23.71 8.48
CA SER A 379 7.71 23.30 9.00
C SER A 379 8.72 24.46 8.94
N GLY A 380 8.82 25.16 7.81
CA GLY A 380 9.68 26.33 7.67
C GLY A 380 9.31 27.46 8.64
N THR A 381 8.01 27.71 8.85
CA THR A 381 7.55 28.69 9.86
C THR A 381 7.95 28.25 11.27
N GLY A 382 7.78 26.97 11.61
CA GLY A 382 8.27 26.41 12.87
C GLY A 382 9.78 26.57 13.04
N TYR A 383 10.56 26.35 11.97
CA TYR A 383 12.02 26.55 11.97
C TYR A 383 12.39 28.00 12.22
N ILE A 384 11.73 28.95 11.54
CA ILE A 384 11.97 30.37 11.75
C ILE A 384 11.62 30.75 13.19
N LEU A 385 10.46 30.34 13.71
CA LEU A 385 10.06 30.63 15.09
C LEU A 385 11.04 30.04 16.13
N GLY A 386 11.57 28.85 15.87
CA GLY A 386 12.56 28.19 16.73
C GLY A 386 14.01 28.66 16.52
N SER A 387 14.25 29.50 15.52
CA SER A 387 15.56 30.13 15.31
C SER A 387 15.76 31.25 16.35
N GLY A 388 17.01 31.58 16.68
CA GLY A 388 17.33 32.76 17.48
C GLY A 388 17.26 34.05 16.66
N SER A 389 18.07 35.05 17.03
CA SER A 389 18.21 36.31 16.29
C SER A 389 18.72 36.13 14.85
N ALA A 390 19.54 35.11 14.60
CA ALA A 390 20.02 34.73 13.28
C ALA A 390 19.31 33.48 12.76
N ILE A 391 18.85 33.52 11.52
CA ILE A 391 18.25 32.37 10.83
C ILE A 391 19.33 31.69 10.00
N ASP A 392 19.62 30.41 10.29
CA ASP A 392 20.43 29.59 9.39
C ASP A 392 19.60 29.20 8.16
N TYR A 393 19.81 29.93 7.07
CA TYR A 393 19.13 29.71 5.80
C TYR A 393 19.48 28.35 5.18
N MET A 394 20.66 27.79 5.45
CA MET A 394 21.04 26.48 4.93
C MET A 394 20.27 25.39 5.68
N GLY A 395 20.27 25.43 7.02
CA GLY A 395 19.45 24.54 7.84
C GLY A 395 17.95 24.66 7.56
N LEU A 396 17.44 25.87 7.30
CA LEU A 396 16.05 26.09 6.87
C LEU A 396 15.75 25.40 5.53
N CYS A 397 16.60 25.60 4.52
CA CYS A 397 16.45 24.95 3.22
C CYS A 397 16.51 23.42 3.33
N CYS A 398 17.46 22.89 4.11
CA CYS A 398 17.59 21.45 4.35
C CYS A 398 16.37 20.89 5.10
N THR A 399 15.84 21.62 6.10
CA THR A 399 14.63 21.24 6.83
C THR A 399 13.42 21.18 5.90
N CYS A 400 13.24 22.19 5.05
CA CYS A 400 12.17 22.25 4.06
C CYS A 400 12.28 21.11 3.04
N ALA A 401 13.49 20.85 2.50
CA ALA A 401 13.73 19.78 1.55
C ALA A 401 13.50 18.39 2.19
N GLY A 402 14.05 18.16 3.38
CA GLY A 402 13.85 16.90 4.12
C GLY A 402 12.38 16.66 4.46
N THR A 403 11.68 17.71 4.94
CA THR A 403 10.23 17.66 5.20
C THR A 403 9.44 17.34 3.93
N MET A 404 9.78 17.95 2.78
CA MET A 404 9.13 17.67 1.50
C MET A 404 9.29 16.21 1.09
N MET A 405 10.49 15.66 1.23
CA MET A 405 10.79 14.28 0.84
C MET A 405 10.05 13.27 1.73
N VAL A 406 10.04 13.49 3.04
CA VAL A 406 9.28 12.66 4.00
C VAL A 406 7.76 12.78 3.74
N ALA A 407 7.25 13.99 3.49
CA ALA A 407 5.84 14.21 3.17
C ALA A 407 5.43 13.58 1.81
N ALA A 408 6.33 13.62 0.82
CA ALA A 408 6.15 12.96 -0.47
C ALA A 408 6.07 11.44 -0.32
N SER A 409 6.96 10.87 0.50
CA SER A 409 6.94 9.44 0.85
C SER A 409 5.62 9.05 1.53
N ALA A 410 5.24 9.75 2.60
CA ALA A 410 4.00 9.52 3.34
C ALA A 410 2.77 9.64 2.44
N SER A 411 2.72 10.66 1.57
CA SER A 411 1.63 10.87 0.60
C SER A 411 1.55 9.77 -0.44
N THR A 412 2.70 9.25 -0.89
CA THR A 412 2.78 8.15 -1.86
C THR A 412 2.32 6.85 -1.22
N LEU A 413 2.80 6.50 -0.02
CA LEU A 413 2.36 5.31 0.73
C LEU A 413 0.86 5.36 1.03
N ASN A 414 0.33 6.53 1.38
CA ASN A 414 -1.11 6.70 1.54
C ASN A 414 -1.87 6.33 0.25
N GLN A 415 -1.40 6.74 -0.93
CA GLN A 415 -2.05 6.37 -2.20
C GLN A 415 -1.87 4.87 -2.51
N VAL A 416 -0.76 4.25 -2.10
CA VAL A 416 -0.53 2.81 -2.24
C VAL A 416 -1.51 1.99 -1.38
N PHE A 417 -1.76 2.39 -0.14
CA PHE A 417 -2.73 1.68 0.71
C PHE A 417 -4.17 1.90 0.29
N GLU A 418 -4.46 3.03 -0.35
CA GLU A 418 -5.83 3.43 -0.71
C GLU A 418 -6.19 3.19 -2.17
N VAL A 419 -5.41 2.43 -2.95
CA VAL A 419 -5.66 2.24 -4.41
C VAL A 419 -7.10 1.83 -4.71
N LYS A 420 -7.65 0.84 -3.98
CA LYS A 420 -9.03 0.36 -4.17
C LYS A 420 -10.06 1.43 -3.77
N ASN A 421 -9.86 2.08 -2.63
CA ASN A 421 -10.74 3.13 -2.12
C ASN A 421 -10.75 4.35 -3.05
N ASP A 422 -9.57 4.80 -3.49
CA ASP A 422 -9.38 5.93 -4.38
C ASP A 422 -10.05 5.69 -5.75
N ALA A 423 -10.10 4.43 -6.23
CA ALA A 423 -10.77 4.06 -7.47
C ALA A 423 -12.30 4.22 -7.42
N MET A 424 -12.90 4.12 -6.23
CA MET A 424 -14.35 4.25 -6.03
C MET A 424 -14.81 5.70 -5.89
N MET A 425 -13.90 6.63 -5.57
CA MET A 425 -14.23 8.04 -5.35
C MET A 425 -14.04 8.90 -6.62
N ASN A 426 -15.00 9.78 -6.90
CA ASN A 426 -14.97 10.60 -8.12
C ASN A 426 -13.75 11.53 -8.19
N ARG A 427 -13.33 12.06 -7.04
CA ARG A 427 -12.19 12.97 -6.92
C ARG A 427 -10.85 12.31 -7.20
N THR A 428 -10.69 11.02 -6.89
CA THR A 428 -9.37 10.38 -6.79
C THR A 428 -9.16 9.23 -7.77
N LYS A 429 -10.22 8.76 -8.45
CA LYS A 429 -10.14 7.68 -9.45
C LYS A 429 -9.18 7.94 -10.61
N LYS A 430 -8.79 9.19 -10.84
CA LYS A 430 -7.83 9.60 -11.88
C LYS A 430 -6.37 9.71 -11.38
N ARG A 431 -6.10 9.44 -10.09
CA ARG A 431 -4.74 9.48 -9.52
C ARG A 431 -3.82 8.45 -10.19
N PRO A 432 -2.49 8.64 -10.16
CA PRO A 432 -1.55 7.82 -10.92
C PRO A 432 -1.68 6.30 -10.69
N LEU A 433 -1.93 5.88 -9.45
CA LEU A 433 -2.06 4.46 -9.09
C LEU A 433 -3.41 3.86 -9.50
N PRO A 434 -4.59 4.39 -9.10
CA PRO A 434 -5.89 3.90 -9.58
C PRO A 434 -6.03 3.94 -11.11
N SER A 435 -5.38 4.91 -11.78
CA SER A 435 -5.46 5.05 -13.23
C SER A 435 -4.42 4.24 -14.01
N GLY A 436 -3.58 3.45 -13.35
CA GLY A 436 -2.54 2.64 -14.01
C GLY A 436 -1.40 3.42 -14.66
N ARG A 437 -1.22 4.72 -14.35
CA ARG A 437 -0.15 5.54 -14.93
C ARG A 437 1.23 5.24 -14.35
N ILE A 438 1.27 4.68 -13.14
CA ILE A 438 2.48 4.21 -12.48
C ILE A 438 2.16 2.94 -11.71
N SER A 439 3.08 1.97 -11.69
CA SER A 439 2.87 0.70 -10.99
C SER A 439 3.03 0.86 -9.48
N ILE A 440 2.36 0.00 -8.71
CA ILE A 440 2.49 -0.02 -7.24
C ILE A 440 3.94 -0.23 -6.80
N PRO A 441 4.71 -1.20 -7.36
CA PRO A 441 6.12 -1.38 -6.97
C PRO A 441 6.97 -0.14 -7.23
N HIS A 442 6.74 0.57 -8.35
CA HIS A 442 7.46 1.81 -8.65
C HIS A 442 7.14 2.89 -7.61
N ALA A 443 5.85 3.10 -7.30
CA ALA A 443 5.44 4.06 -6.29
C ALA A 443 6.00 3.72 -4.89
N VAL A 444 6.04 2.43 -4.52
CA VAL A 444 6.64 1.97 -3.25
C VAL A 444 8.14 2.24 -3.23
N THR A 445 8.87 1.93 -4.30
CA THR A 445 10.31 2.24 -4.40
C THR A 445 10.55 3.75 -4.29
N TRP A 446 9.79 4.57 -5.01
CA TRP A 446 9.84 6.02 -4.90
C TRP A 446 9.60 6.50 -3.47
N ALA A 447 8.57 5.97 -2.80
CA ALA A 447 8.25 6.34 -1.43
C ALA A 447 9.36 5.94 -0.45
N SER A 448 9.88 4.72 -0.55
CA SER A 448 10.96 4.23 0.31
C SER A 448 12.24 5.04 0.10
N SER A 449 12.63 5.30 -1.15
CA SER A 449 13.83 6.10 -1.45
C SER A 449 13.69 7.54 -0.95
N THR A 450 12.56 8.20 -1.21
CA THR A 450 12.35 9.59 -0.75
C THR A 450 12.24 9.68 0.77
N GLY A 451 11.62 8.69 1.43
CA GLY A 451 11.54 8.63 2.89
C GLY A 451 12.92 8.49 3.54
N ILE A 452 13.73 7.52 3.09
CA ILE A 452 15.09 7.28 3.60
C ILE A 452 15.97 8.50 3.36
N LEU A 453 16.00 9.03 2.14
CA LEU A 453 16.82 10.20 1.80
C LEU A 453 16.37 11.45 2.55
N GLY A 454 15.06 11.66 2.72
CA GLY A 454 14.51 12.79 3.47
C GLY A 454 14.88 12.73 4.96
N SER A 455 14.71 11.56 5.60
CA SER A 455 15.11 11.36 6.99
C SER A 455 16.63 11.46 7.19
N ALA A 456 17.43 10.94 6.26
CA ALA A 456 18.90 11.06 6.30
C ALA A 456 19.37 12.51 6.12
N LEU A 457 18.70 13.28 5.25
CA LEU A 457 18.97 14.70 5.07
C LEU A 457 18.69 15.49 6.35
N LEU A 458 17.56 15.22 7.02
CA LEU A 458 17.27 15.83 8.32
C LEU A 458 18.32 15.43 9.36
N ALA A 459 18.67 14.14 9.46
CA ALA A 459 19.63 13.66 10.45
C ALA A 459 21.03 14.28 10.28
N SER A 460 21.46 14.48 9.03
CA SER A 460 22.82 14.95 8.71
C SER A 460 22.98 16.47 8.62
N LYS A 461 21.92 17.20 8.22
CA LYS A 461 21.98 18.65 8.00
C LYS A 461 21.20 19.47 9.03
N THR A 462 20.40 18.83 9.87
CA THR A 462 19.69 19.47 10.98
C THR A 462 20.10 18.78 12.27
N ASN A 463 19.30 17.84 12.79
CA ASN A 463 19.63 17.03 13.95
C ASN A 463 18.80 15.73 13.97
N MET A 464 19.17 14.82 14.87
CA MET A 464 18.52 13.51 15.03
C MET A 464 17.08 13.62 15.54
N LEU A 465 16.77 14.67 16.32
CA LEU A 465 15.43 14.92 16.85
C LEU A 465 14.43 15.24 15.72
N ALA A 466 14.79 16.14 14.81
CA ALA A 466 13.99 16.46 13.63
C ALA A 466 13.84 15.26 12.69
N ALA A 467 14.91 14.48 12.49
CA ALA A 467 14.85 13.25 11.72
C ALA A 467 13.90 12.21 12.34
N GLY A 468 13.98 12.04 13.66
CA GLY A 468 13.11 11.15 14.43
C GLY A 468 11.65 11.57 14.37
N LEU A 469 11.35 12.86 14.52
CA LEU A 469 10.00 13.40 14.34
C LEU A 469 9.47 13.17 12.91
N GLY A 470 10.31 13.40 11.89
CA GLY A 470 9.94 13.16 10.50
C GLY A 470 9.65 11.69 10.19
N ALA A 471 10.55 10.79 10.58
CA ALA A 471 10.40 9.35 10.39
C ALA A 471 9.19 8.81 11.16
N SER A 472 9.01 9.21 12.42
CA SER A 472 7.86 8.80 13.24
C SER A 472 6.56 9.32 12.65
N ASN A 473 6.53 10.54 12.11
CA ASN A 473 5.34 11.09 11.46
C ASN A 473 5.01 10.36 10.16
N LEU A 474 6.01 9.95 9.38
CA LEU A 474 5.81 9.10 8.21
C LEU A 474 5.14 7.79 8.61
N VAL A 475 5.63 7.12 9.67
CA VAL A 475 5.04 5.88 10.16
C VAL A 475 3.61 6.12 10.66
N LEU A 476 3.40 7.15 11.48
CA LEU A 476 2.09 7.53 11.99
C LEU A 476 1.10 7.83 10.86
N TYR A 477 1.52 8.54 9.82
CA TYR A 477 0.65 8.86 8.68
C TYR A 477 0.30 7.61 7.85
N ALA A 478 1.32 6.88 7.40
CA ALA A 478 1.16 5.82 6.42
C ALA A 478 0.57 4.55 7.04
N PHE A 479 1.02 4.14 8.22
CA PHE A 479 0.69 2.83 8.78
C PHE A 479 -0.34 2.88 9.91
N VAL A 480 -0.53 4.03 10.56
CA VAL A 480 -1.54 4.17 11.62
C VAL A 480 -2.76 4.93 11.10
N TYR A 481 -2.58 6.19 10.71
CA TYR A 481 -3.67 7.05 10.28
C TYR A 481 -4.36 6.56 9.00
N THR A 482 -3.59 6.12 7.99
CA THR A 482 -4.16 5.70 6.70
C THR A 482 -5.12 4.50 6.83
N PRO A 483 -4.75 3.38 7.47
CA PRO A 483 -5.70 2.29 7.72
C PRO A 483 -6.87 2.71 8.64
N LEU A 484 -6.60 3.55 9.66
CA LEU A 484 -7.59 3.98 10.63
C LEU A 484 -8.78 4.73 10.00
N LYS A 485 -8.57 5.41 8.86
CA LYS A 485 -9.65 6.05 8.08
C LYS A 485 -10.77 5.09 7.68
N GLN A 486 -10.47 3.80 7.53
CA GLN A 486 -11.45 2.76 7.16
C GLN A 486 -12.05 2.06 8.39
N ILE A 487 -11.40 2.16 9.55
CA ILE A 487 -11.72 1.36 10.75
C ILE A 487 -12.60 2.16 11.71
N HIS A 488 -12.19 3.39 12.07
CA HIS A 488 -12.79 4.11 13.19
C HIS A 488 -12.86 5.63 12.98
N PRO A 489 -13.95 6.33 13.42
CA PRO A 489 -14.09 7.79 13.32
C PRO A 489 -12.99 8.61 13.98
N ILE A 490 -12.25 8.03 14.93
CA ILE A 490 -11.14 8.71 15.62
C ILE A 490 -9.98 9.09 14.67
N ASN A 491 -9.97 8.54 13.44
CA ASN A 491 -9.00 8.89 12.41
C ASN A 491 -8.84 10.41 12.26
N THR A 492 -9.91 11.19 12.40
CA THR A 492 -9.86 12.64 12.22
C THR A 492 -8.97 13.35 13.25
N TRP A 493 -8.98 12.88 14.50
CA TRP A 493 -8.13 13.42 15.56
C TRP A 493 -6.68 12.93 15.44
N VAL A 494 -6.49 11.66 15.06
CA VAL A 494 -5.15 11.11 14.81
C VAL A 494 -4.50 11.82 13.61
N GLY A 495 -5.26 12.07 12.55
CA GLY A 495 -4.83 12.87 11.41
C GLY A 495 -4.44 14.29 11.81
N ALA A 496 -5.14 14.86 12.81
CA ALA A 496 -4.78 16.17 13.33
C ALA A 496 -3.42 16.18 14.06
N ILE A 497 -3.07 15.11 14.77
CA ILE A 497 -1.74 14.95 15.36
C ILE A 497 -0.68 14.91 14.25
N VAL A 498 -0.92 14.14 13.19
CA VAL A 498 0.01 14.06 12.04
C VAL A 498 0.24 15.44 11.41
N GLY A 499 -0.81 16.25 11.25
CA GLY A 499 -0.71 17.60 10.72
C GLY A 499 0.03 18.59 11.63
N ALA A 500 0.07 18.33 12.94
CA ALA A 500 0.72 19.19 13.93
C ALA A 500 2.23 18.91 14.11
N ILE A 501 2.71 17.74 13.70
CA ILE A 501 4.14 17.38 13.84
C ILE A 501 5.08 18.19 12.92
N PRO A 502 4.76 18.49 11.65
CA PRO A 502 5.63 19.26 10.76
C PRO A 502 6.14 20.61 11.32
N PRO A 503 5.30 21.53 11.87
CA PRO A 503 5.81 22.74 12.50
C PRO A 503 6.68 22.45 13.74
N LEU A 504 6.37 21.40 14.50
CA LEU A 504 7.19 20.98 15.64
C LEU A 504 8.56 20.48 15.20
N LEU A 505 8.60 19.70 14.11
CA LEU A 505 9.82 19.24 13.46
C LEU A 505 10.67 20.44 13.03
N GLY A 506 10.05 21.45 12.41
CA GLY A 506 10.71 22.69 12.04
C GLY A 506 11.37 23.37 13.25
N TRP A 507 10.61 23.58 14.32
CA TRP A 507 11.12 24.17 15.56
C TRP A 507 12.30 23.36 16.14
N ALA A 508 12.15 22.04 16.21
CA ALA A 508 13.18 21.14 16.71
C ALA A 508 14.44 21.13 15.82
N ALA A 509 14.27 21.29 14.51
CA ALA A 509 15.39 21.38 13.57
C ALA A 509 16.25 22.64 13.81
N ALA A 510 15.64 23.77 14.15
CA ALA A 510 16.35 25.02 14.46
C ALA A 510 16.93 25.06 15.88
N SER A 511 16.11 24.70 16.88
CA SER A 511 16.47 24.87 18.30
C SER A 511 17.17 23.66 18.92
N GLY A 512 17.13 22.49 18.27
CA GLY A 512 17.67 21.24 18.80
C GLY A 512 16.84 20.60 19.92
N GLN A 513 15.71 21.20 20.32
CA GLN A 513 14.88 20.74 21.44
C GLN A 513 13.38 20.94 21.16
N VAL A 514 12.55 20.30 21.97
CA VAL A 514 11.10 20.54 22.02
C VAL A 514 10.79 21.37 23.26
N SER A 515 10.38 22.62 23.07
CA SER A 515 10.01 23.53 24.17
C SER A 515 8.52 23.85 24.16
N LEU A 516 8.01 24.47 25.23
CA LEU A 516 6.62 24.90 25.32
C LEU A 516 6.27 25.92 24.22
N ASN A 517 7.17 26.87 23.96
CA ASN A 517 7.04 27.86 22.88
C ASN A 517 6.91 27.17 21.51
N GLY A 518 7.67 26.08 21.30
CA GLY A 518 7.60 25.28 20.08
C GLY A 518 6.29 24.53 19.87
N MET A 519 5.42 24.42 20.89
CA MET A 519 4.11 23.78 20.78
C MET A 519 2.99 24.71 20.30
N LEU A 520 3.22 26.02 20.27
CA LEU A 520 2.20 27.01 19.89
C LEU A 520 1.68 26.78 18.46
N LEU A 521 2.59 26.71 17.48
CA LEU A 521 2.21 26.50 16.07
C LEU A 521 1.64 25.08 15.82
N PRO A 522 2.21 23.99 16.38
CA PRO A 522 1.56 22.67 16.39
C PRO A 522 0.13 22.68 16.94
N ALA A 523 -0.11 23.36 18.06
CA ALA A 523 -1.45 23.49 18.65
C ALA A 523 -2.40 24.26 17.73
N ALA A 524 -1.92 25.36 17.13
CA ALA A 524 -2.69 26.11 16.13
C ALA A 524 -3.11 25.22 14.95
N LEU A 525 -2.19 24.43 14.39
CA LEU A 525 -2.48 23.49 13.31
C LEU A 525 -3.45 22.38 13.75
N TYR A 526 -3.25 21.82 14.95
CA TYR A 526 -4.13 20.80 15.53
C TYR A 526 -5.58 21.29 15.60
N PHE A 527 -5.81 22.44 16.23
CA PHE A 527 -7.16 22.99 16.39
C PHE A 527 -7.73 23.54 15.08
N TRP A 528 -6.91 24.09 14.19
CA TRP A 528 -7.38 24.65 12.92
C TRP A 528 -7.83 23.60 11.91
N GLN A 529 -7.16 22.46 11.81
CA GLN A 529 -7.48 21.49 10.76
C GLN A 529 -8.78 20.71 11.02
N LEU A 530 -9.21 20.61 12.28
CA LEU A 530 -10.47 19.99 12.65
C LEU A 530 -11.69 20.72 12.05
N PRO A 531 -11.88 22.03 12.21
CA PRO A 531 -12.96 22.77 11.55
C PRO A 531 -12.88 22.69 10.02
N HIS A 532 -11.67 22.79 9.45
CA HIS A 532 -11.44 22.61 8.01
C HIS A 532 -11.93 21.24 7.51
N PHE A 533 -11.52 20.18 8.20
CA PHE A 533 -11.85 18.81 7.83
C PHE A 533 -13.32 18.49 8.09
N MET A 534 -13.93 18.94 9.19
CA MET A 534 -15.34 18.71 9.48
C MET A 534 -16.25 19.33 8.42
N ALA A 535 -15.93 20.54 7.96
CA ALA A 535 -16.63 21.18 6.86
C ALA A 535 -16.48 20.38 5.55
N LEU A 536 -15.26 19.93 5.23
CA LEU A 536 -15.01 19.10 4.03
C LEU A 536 -15.70 17.73 4.10
N ALA A 537 -15.66 17.07 5.25
CA ALA A 537 -16.28 15.77 5.50
C ALA A 537 -17.80 15.84 5.47
N TYR A 538 -18.39 16.99 5.80
CA TYR A 538 -19.81 17.26 5.60
C TYR A 538 -20.14 17.39 4.10
N LEU A 539 -19.37 18.18 3.35
CA LEU A 539 -19.58 18.42 1.91
C LEU A 539 -19.36 17.17 1.05
N CYS A 540 -18.37 16.34 1.40
CA CYS A 540 -17.97 15.16 0.64
C CYS A 540 -18.44 13.83 1.27
N ARG A 541 -19.47 13.86 2.13
CA ARG A 541 -19.93 12.70 2.90
C ARG A 541 -20.22 11.47 2.03
N LYS A 542 -20.93 11.67 0.91
CA LYS A 542 -21.27 10.59 -0.03
C LYS A 542 -20.02 9.99 -0.66
N ASP A 543 -19.11 10.83 -1.15
CA ASP A 543 -17.86 10.40 -1.79
C ASP A 543 -16.98 9.60 -0.78
N TYR A 544 -16.94 10.00 0.49
CA TYR A 544 -16.25 9.23 1.53
C TYR A 544 -16.93 7.88 1.83
N ALA A 545 -18.26 7.82 1.84
CA ALA A 545 -19.00 6.58 2.02
C ALA A 545 -18.77 5.61 0.85
N ASP A 546 -18.80 6.11 -0.38
CA ASP A 546 -18.53 5.33 -1.60
C ASP A 546 -17.09 4.77 -1.59
N GLY A 547 -16.13 5.53 -1.05
CA GLY A 547 -14.75 5.09 -0.81
C GLY A 547 -14.55 4.12 0.36
N GLY A 548 -15.61 3.75 1.10
CA GLY A 548 -15.52 2.87 2.26
C GLY A 548 -14.91 3.50 3.52
N PHE A 549 -14.87 4.84 3.60
CA PHE A 549 -14.27 5.54 4.73
C PHE A 549 -15.26 5.78 5.88
N ARG A 550 -14.81 5.54 7.12
CA ARG A 550 -15.60 5.73 8.35
C ARG A 550 -15.31 7.08 8.98
N MET A 551 -15.66 8.16 8.29
CA MET A 551 -15.47 9.53 8.78
C MET A 551 -16.48 9.86 9.88
N PHE A 552 -16.11 10.75 10.81
CA PHE A 552 -17.01 11.18 11.89
C PHE A 552 -18.35 11.74 11.37
N SER A 553 -18.32 12.45 10.25
CA SER A 553 -19.52 13.00 9.61
C SER A 553 -20.48 11.94 9.07
N LEU A 554 -20.03 10.70 8.83
CA LEU A 554 -20.87 9.60 8.33
C LEU A 554 -21.80 9.05 9.42
N ALA A 555 -21.32 9.00 10.67
CA ALA A 555 -22.09 8.56 11.84
C ALA A 555 -23.06 9.65 12.36
N ASP A 556 -23.06 10.85 11.76
CA ASP A 556 -23.88 11.99 12.15
C ASP A 556 -24.71 12.50 10.98
N ALA A 557 -25.85 11.83 10.72
CA ALA A 557 -26.76 12.19 9.64
C ALA A 557 -27.19 13.66 9.70
N SER A 558 -27.46 14.17 10.91
CA SER A 558 -27.92 15.54 11.18
C SER A 558 -26.86 16.63 10.93
N GLY A 559 -25.57 16.28 10.94
CA GLY A 559 -24.46 17.22 10.88
C GLY A 559 -24.24 18.04 12.16
N GLN A 560 -25.09 17.88 13.19
CA GLN A 560 -25.03 18.67 14.42
C GLN A 560 -23.73 18.41 15.20
N ARG A 561 -23.34 17.14 15.37
CA ARG A 561 -22.11 16.78 16.08
C ARG A 561 -20.88 17.22 15.28
N THR A 562 -20.93 17.06 13.96
CA THR A 562 -19.88 17.51 13.03
C THR A 562 -19.65 19.01 13.15
N ALA A 563 -20.72 19.80 13.12
CA ALA A 563 -20.65 21.25 13.26
C ALA A 563 -20.27 21.69 14.69
N ALA A 564 -20.68 20.95 15.72
CA ALA A 564 -20.27 21.22 17.11
C ALA A 564 -18.76 21.08 17.30
N VAL A 565 -18.17 20.01 16.76
CA VAL A 565 -16.72 19.78 16.82
C VAL A 565 -15.97 20.88 16.06
N ALA A 566 -16.48 21.27 14.90
CA ALA A 566 -15.96 22.42 14.14
C ALA A 566 -15.94 23.70 14.98
N LEU A 567 -17.09 24.10 15.54
CA LEU A 567 -17.22 25.31 16.34
C LEU A 567 -16.31 25.29 17.57
N ARG A 568 -16.34 24.20 18.34
CA ARG A 568 -15.51 24.03 19.54
C ARG A 568 -14.03 24.28 19.26
N ASN A 569 -13.52 23.72 18.16
CA ASN A 569 -12.11 23.88 17.81
C ASN A 569 -11.77 25.28 17.29
N CYS A 570 -12.71 25.99 16.65
CA CYS A 570 -12.53 27.41 16.36
C CYS A 570 -12.40 28.24 17.65
N LEU A 571 -13.16 27.91 18.70
CA LEU A 571 -13.03 28.59 19.99
C LEU A 571 -11.68 28.32 20.66
N TYR A 572 -11.10 27.13 20.48
CA TYR A 572 -9.75 26.82 20.97
C TYR A 572 -8.64 27.61 20.26
N LEU A 573 -8.91 28.26 19.13
CA LEU A 573 -7.95 29.14 18.46
C LEU A 573 -7.85 30.51 19.13
N LEU A 574 -8.89 30.97 19.85
CA LEU A 574 -8.93 32.28 20.51
C LEU A 574 -7.76 32.53 21.48
N PRO A 575 -7.43 31.63 22.42
CA PRO A 575 -6.35 31.91 23.37
C PRO A 575 -4.95 31.89 22.75
N LEU A 576 -4.76 31.34 21.54
CA LEU A 576 -3.42 31.14 20.98
C LEU A 576 -2.69 32.46 20.69
N GLY A 577 -3.43 33.50 20.29
CA GLY A 577 -2.87 34.84 20.10
C GLY A 577 -2.28 35.45 21.36
N TYR A 578 -3.03 35.35 22.45
CA TYR A 578 -2.61 35.78 23.77
C TYR A 578 -1.42 34.96 24.28
N LEU A 579 -1.49 33.63 24.17
CA LEU A 579 -0.38 32.75 24.58
C LEU A 579 0.90 33.03 23.80
N ALA A 580 0.82 33.34 22.52
CA ALA A 580 1.97 33.72 21.71
C ALA A 580 2.68 34.98 22.24
N TYR A 581 1.88 35.97 22.66
CA TYR A 581 2.36 37.21 23.25
C TYR A 581 2.90 37.00 24.66
N ASP A 582 2.14 36.32 25.52
CA ASP A 582 2.48 36.07 26.94
C ASP A 582 3.77 35.24 27.08
N TRP A 583 3.97 34.25 26.19
CA TRP A 583 5.20 33.47 26.13
C TRP A 583 6.35 34.18 25.42
N GLY A 584 6.12 35.42 24.96
CA GLY A 584 7.13 36.28 24.38
C GLY A 584 7.56 35.90 22.96
N LEU A 585 6.77 35.12 22.22
CA LEU A 585 7.07 34.82 20.81
C LEU A 585 6.71 35.98 19.88
N THR A 586 5.67 36.75 20.22
CA THR A 586 5.16 37.82 19.36
C THR A 586 4.86 39.12 20.09
N SER A 587 4.70 40.21 19.33
CA SER A 587 4.28 41.50 19.88
C SER A 587 2.79 41.54 20.24
N GLY A 588 2.39 42.47 21.13
CA GLY A 588 1.01 42.58 21.62
C GLY A 588 -0.04 42.83 20.52
N TRP A 589 0.35 43.47 19.41
CA TRP A 589 -0.53 43.66 18.24
C TRP A 589 -0.99 42.34 17.64
N PHE A 590 -0.14 41.31 17.65
CA PHE A 590 -0.51 39.98 17.15
C PHE A 590 -1.66 39.36 17.94
N CYS A 591 -1.72 39.60 19.27
CA CYS A 591 -2.82 39.11 20.10
C CYS A 591 -4.17 39.65 19.62
N LEU A 592 -4.25 40.95 19.30
CA LEU A 592 -5.46 41.58 18.79
C LEU A 592 -5.84 41.05 17.40
N GLU A 593 -4.88 41.02 16.47
CA GLU A 593 -5.13 40.57 15.09
C GLU A 593 -5.54 39.09 15.02
N SER A 594 -4.84 38.22 15.75
CA SER A 594 -5.15 36.80 15.80
C SER A 594 -6.49 36.51 16.50
N THR A 595 -6.85 37.29 17.53
CA THR A 595 -8.18 37.20 18.17
C THR A 595 -9.29 37.58 17.19
N LEU A 596 -9.14 38.69 16.45
CA LEU A 596 -10.09 39.11 15.42
C LEU A 596 -10.23 38.04 14.33
N LEU A 597 -9.12 37.45 13.90
CA LEU A 597 -9.09 36.37 12.92
C LEU A 597 -9.80 35.09 13.44
N ALA A 598 -9.57 34.72 14.70
CA ALA A 598 -10.22 33.58 15.36
C ALA A 598 -11.72 33.81 15.60
N LEU A 599 -12.14 35.04 15.90
CA LEU A 599 -13.55 35.42 15.97
C LEU A 599 -14.22 35.35 14.60
N ALA A 600 -13.55 35.79 13.54
CA ALA A 600 -14.07 35.74 12.18
C ALA A 600 -14.35 34.29 11.72
N ILE A 601 -13.39 33.37 11.90
CA ILE A 601 -13.61 31.95 11.58
C ILE A 601 -14.68 31.33 12.50
N SER A 602 -14.71 31.69 13.79
CA SER A 602 -15.73 31.23 14.74
C SER A 602 -17.13 31.67 14.31
N GLY A 603 -17.30 32.90 13.81
CA GLY A 603 -18.59 33.37 13.26
C GLY A 603 -19.09 32.51 12.10
N THR A 604 -18.18 32.06 11.21
CA THR A 604 -18.55 31.11 10.14
C THR A 604 -18.89 29.72 10.66
N ALA A 605 -18.22 29.26 11.71
CA ALA A 605 -18.50 27.98 12.37
C ALA A 605 -19.84 28.01 13.14
N ILE A 606 -20.21 29.15 13.75
CA ILE A 606 -21.52 29.38 14.36
C ILE A 606 -22.62 29.29 13.29
N SER A 607 -22.44 29.96 12.15
CA SER A 607 -23.38 29.87 11.01
C SER A 607 -23.56 28.42 10.57
N PHE A 608 -22.47 27.65 10.48
CA PHE A 608 -22.53 26.23 10.15
C PHE A 608 -23.22 25.39 11.23
N TYR A 609 -23.00 25.69 12.51
CA TYR A 609 -23.63 24.99 13.63
C TYR A 609 -25.15 25.21 13.70
N LEU A 610 -25.60 26.44 13.50
CA LEU A 610 -27.02 26.80 13.55
C LEU A 610 -27.78 26.24 12.34
N ASN A 611 -27.31 26.56 11.13
CA ASN A 611 -28.06 26.33 9.90
C ASN A 611 -27.74 24.98 9.23
N ARG A 612 -26.52 24.47 9.38
CA ARG A 612 -26.04 23.17 8.83
C ARG A 612 -26.28 22.99 7.33
N THR A 613 -26.30 24.08 6.56
CA THR A 613 -26.47 24.01 5.11
C THR A 613 -25.14 23.73 4.41
N THR A 614 -25.20 23.21 3.17
CA THR A 614 -24.01 23.05 2.32
C THR A 614 -23.31 24.39 2.02
N LYS A 615 -24.08 25.49 1.97
CA LYS A 615 -23.56 26.86 1.79
C LYS A 615 -22.72 27.29 2.99
N ASP A 616 -23.21 27.07 4.21
CA ASP A 616 -22.50 27.42 5.44
C ASP A 616 -21.24 26.57 5.64
N ALA A 617 -21.34 25.26 5.39
CA ALA A 617 -20.17 24.37 5.42
C ALA A 617 -19.09 24.83 4.42
N ARG A 618 -19.49 25.24 3.21
CA ARG A 618 -18.56 25.76 2.19
C ARG A 618 -17.96 27.10 2.59
N ARG A 619 -18.73 28.00 3.19
CA ARG A 619 -18.23 29.28 3.70
C ARG A 619 -17.17 29.05 4.78
N MET A 620 -17.47 28.17 5.74
CA MET A 620 -16.55 27.79 6.80
C MET A 620 -15.28 27.11 6.26
N PHE A 621 -15.41 26.22 5.28
CA PHE A 621 -14.26 25.60 4.60
C PHE A 621 -13.33 26.66 3.97
N HIS A 622 -13.87 27.64 3.24
CA HIS A 622 -13.05 28.72 2.68
C HIS A 622 -12.44 29.64 3.74
N ALA A 623 -13.20 29.98 4.79
CA ALA A 623 -12.68 30.78 5.90
C ALA A 623 -11.49 30.08 6.58
N SER A 624 -11.58 28.76 6.78
CA SER A 624 -10.44 27.99 7.30
C SER A 624 -9.23 28.02 6.35
N LEU A 625 -9.43 28.00 5.04
CA LEU A 625 -8.35 28.06 4.06
C LEU A 625 -7.57 29.39 4.12
N LEU A 626 -8.27 30.49 4.43
CA LEU A 626 -7.68 31.82 4.59
C LEU A 626 -7.02 32.01 5.97
N TYR A 627 -7.61 31.46 7.03
CA TYR A 627 -7.14 31.62 8.40
C TYR A 627 -5.66 31.25 8.57
N LEU A 628 -5.26 30.06 8.09
CA LEU A 628 -3.92 29.53 8.40
C LEU A 628 -2.78 30.37 7.79
N PRO A 629 -2.80 30.73 6.49
CA PRO A 629 -1.80 31.62 5.92
C PRO A 629 -1.71 32.97 6.65
N VAL A 630 -2.85 33.60 6.95
CA VAL A 630 -2.89 34.91 7.65
C VAL A 630 -2.30 34.80 9.06
N PHE A 631 -2.68 33.76 9.81
CA PHE A 631 -2.17 33.50 11.15
C PHE A 631 -0.65 33.26 11.14
N MET A 632 -0.15 32.44 10.22
CA MET A 632 1.29 32.17 10.08
C MET A 632 2.07 33.41 9.64
N SER A 633 1.55 34.20 8.71
CA SER A 633 2.17 35.47 8.31
C SER A 633 2.21 36.46 9.48
N GLY A 634 1.13 36.58 10.25
CA GLY A 634 1.11 37.39 11.47
C GLY A 634 2.15 36.93 12.49
N LEU A 635 2.26 35.61 12.73
CA LEU A 635 3.29 35.05 13.62
C LEU A 635 4.70 35.44 13.19
N LEU A 636 4.99 35.42 11.89
CA LEU A 636 6.31 35.75 11.36
C LEU A 636 6.60 37.25 11.37
N ILE A 637 5.62 38.10 11.04
CA ILE A 637 5.76 39.56 11.02
C ILE A 637 5.95 40.09 12.44
N HIS A 638 5.21 39.54 13.40
CA HIS A 638 5.23 39.99 14.79
C HIS A 638 6.23 39.23 15.66
N ARG A 639 7.03 38.33 15.08
CA ARG A 639 8.02 37.52 15.80
C ARG A 639 9.01 38.43 16.54
N VAL A 640 9.13 38.23 17.84
CA VAL A 640 10.09 38.95 18.70
C VAL A 640 11.35 38.10 18.85
N THR A 641 12.52 38.71 18.68
CA THR A 641 13.82 38.04 18.90
C THR A 641 14.34 38.25 20.32
N GLU A 642 15.17 37.32 20.84
CA GLU A 642 15.77 37.43 22.19
C GLU A 642 16.48 38.78 22.42
N SER A 643 17.10 39.35 21.38
CA SER A 643 17.72 40.68 21.38
C SER A 643 16.73 41.83 21.60
N GLU A 644 15.53 41.74 21.05
CA GLU A 644 14.46 42.73 21.25
C GLU A 644 13.73 42.52 22.58
N GLN A 645 13.66 41.29 23.08
CA GLN A 645 13.18 40.98 24.43
C GLN A 645 14.07 41.63 25.49
N GLN A 646 15.39 41.52 25.37
CA GLN A 646 16.34 42.16 26.28
C GLN A 646 16.26 43.69 26.22
N MET A 647 16.14 44.28 25.01
CA MET A 647 15.94 45.73 24.88
C MET A 647 14.57 46.21 25.39
N THR A 648 13.50 45.43 25.21
CA THR A 648 12.16 45.78 25.71
C THR A 648 12.10 45.67 27.23
N ILE A 649 12.72 44.64 27.81
CA ILE A 649 12.86 44.50 29.27
C ILE A 649 13.74 45.61 29.82
N GLU A 650 14.89 45.94 29.21
CA GLU A 650 15.73 47.06 29.64
C GLU A 650 15.01 48.41 29.49
N ASN A 651 14.26 48.64 28.42
CA ASN A 651 13.50 49.87 28.23
C ASN A 651 12.30 49.94 29.18
N THR A 652 11.60 48.83 29.44
CA THR A 652 10.52 48.80 30.43
C THR A 652 11.07 48.99 31.84
N THR A 653 12.22 48.40 32.16
CA THR A 653 12.90 48.57 33.46
C THR A 653 13.42 50.00 33.60
N LYS A 654 13.99 50.60 32.55
CA LYS A 654 14.38 52.02 32.52
C LYS A 654 13.17 52.95 32.59
N ILE A 655 12.05 52.63 31.95
CA ILE A 655 10.81 53.42 32.02
C ILE A 655 10.19 53.30 33.41
N VAL A 656 10.23 52.13 34.05
CA VAL A 656 9.80 51.93 35.43
C VAL A 656 10.75 52.62 36.41
N GLU A 657 12.07 52.60 36.19
CA GLU A 657 13.04 53.39 36.95
C GLU A 657 12.84 54.91 36.75
N ILE A 658 12.57 55.37 35.53
CA ILE A 658 12.27 56.78 35.20
C ILE A 658 10.92 57.21 35.81
N SER A 659 9.91 56.33 35.80
CA SER A 659 8.60 56.59 36.41
C SER A 659 8.71 56.59 37.94
N SER A 660 9.49 55.69 38.52
CA SER A 660 9.78 55.68 39.96
C SER A 660 10.68 56.85 40.41
N SER A 661 11.51 57.40 39.52
CA SER A 661 12.30 58.62 39.78
C SER A 661 11.50 59.92 39.60
N LEU A 662 10.46 59.90 38.76
CA LEU A 662 9.45 60.95 38.67
C LEU A 662 8.46 60.92 39.86
N GLU A 663 8.04 59.74 40.32
CA GLU A 663 7.21 59.58 41.52
C GLU A 663 7.98 59.95 42.81
N THR A 664 9.30 59.72 42.87
CA THR A 664 10.12 60.19 44.00
C THR A 664 10.36 61.70 44.02
N THR A 665 10.01 62.43 42.95
CA THR A 665 10.04 63.90 42.95
C THR A 665 8.71 64.52 43.44
N GLU A 666 7.61 63.76 43.44
CA GLU A 666 6.32 64.22 44.00
C GLU A 666 5.99 63.63 45.38
N GLU A 667 6.60 62.50 45.78
CA GLU A 667 6.34 61.87 47.09
C GLU A 667 7.34 62.22 48.21
N THR A 668 8.12 63.31 48.09
CA THR A 668 8.93 63.80 49.22
C THR A 668 8.14 64.67 50.21
N ARG A 669 6.80 64.56 50.26
CA ARG A 669 5.97 65.33 51.19
C ARG A 669 5.00 64.55 52.08
N GLU A 670 4.76 63.26 51.86
CA GLU A 670 3.67 62.60 52.60
C GLU A 670 3.94 61.19 53.18
N GLU A 671 5.17 60.70 53.34
CA GLU A 671 5.35 59.40 54.02
C GLU A 671 6.41 59.41 55.14
N LYS A 672 6.16 60.28 56.14
CA LYS A 672 6.72 60.15 57.51
C LYS A 672 5.70 59.60 58.52
N ARG A 673 4.63 58.96 58.05
CA ARG A 673 3.59 58.33 58.87
C ARG A 673 3.08 57.05 58.20
N MET A 674 3.79 55.95 58.41
CA MET A 674 3.22 54.70 58.95
C MET A 674 4.27 53.59 58.84
N LYS A 675 4.94 53.35 59.96
CA LYS A 675 5.52 52.04 60.25
C LYS A 675 4.39 51.06 60.59
N GLN A 676 4.61 49.80 60.21
CA GLN A 676 3.99 48.55 60.69
C GLN A 676 2.91 47.90 59.81
N SER A 677 3.35 46.92 59.01
CA SER A 677 2.76 45.59 58.73
C SER A 677 3.36 45.16 57.39
N GLY A 678 4.23 44.16 57.26
CA GLY A 678 4.05 42.75 57.58
C GLY A 678 4.28 41.95 56.28
N GLY A 679 5.12 40.92 56.32
CA GLY A 679 5.18 39.88 55.27
C GLY A 679 6.38 39.90 54.33
N ASN A 680 7.42 39.16 54.70
CA ASN A 680 8.59 38.84 53.88
C ASN A 680 8.19 37.88 52.74
N GLY A 681 8.06 38.40 51.51
CA GLY A 681 7.77 37.63 50.29
C GLY A 681 9.00 36.87 49.80
N GLN A 682 9.00 35.57 50.07
CA GLN A 682 10.06 34.61 49.75
C GLN A 682 10.26 34.46 48.22
N ARG A 683 11.49 34.75 47.74
CA ARG A 683 11.94 34.48 46.36
C ARG A 683 11.79 32.99 46.05
N ARG A 684 11.07 32.64 44.98
CA ARG A 684 11.03 31.26 44.45
C ARG A 684 12.22 31.02 43.51
N PRO A 685 12.98 29.91 43.67
CA PRO A 685 14.05 29.52 42.76
C PRO A 685 13.49 28.92 41.44
N PRO A 686 14.31 28.78 40.39
CA PRO A 686 13.86 28.25 39.10
C PRO A 686 13.46 26.78 39.24
N VAL A 687 12.25 26.47 38.79
CA VAL A 687 11.70 25.11 38.89
C VAL A 687 12.32 24.24 37.81
N ALA A 688 13.25 23.39 38.23
CA ALA A 688 13.51 22.11 37.58
C ALA A 688 12.63 21.06 38.26
N TYR A 689 11.68 20.46 37.53
CA TYR A 689 11.20 19.12 37.83
C TYR A 689 10.76 18.39 36.56
N ALA A 690 11.18 17.13 36.49
CA ALA A 690 10.88 16.18 35.44
C ALA A 690 9.42 15.72 35.48
N SER A 691 8.94 15.25 34.32
CA SER A 691 7.88 14.25 34.15
C SER A 691 6.48 14.57 34.69
N VAL A 692 5.65 15.25 33.90
CA VAL A 692 4.26 14.85 33.53
C VAL A 692 3.90 15.59 32.23
N ALA A 693 3.42 14.88 31.21
CA ALA A 693 2.87 15.49 29.99
C ALA A 693 1.62 16.35 30.32
N PRO A 694 1.52 17.62 29.90
CA PRO A 694 0.38 18.46 30.24
C PRO A 694 -0.73 18.28 29.21
N PHE A 695 -1.51 17.21 29.32
CA PHE A 695 -2.80 17.11 28.61
C PHE A 695 -3.91 16.58 29.52
N PRO A 696 -4.44 17.39 30.45
CA PRO A 696 -5.59 16.99 31.25
C PRO A 696 -6.91 17.38 30.57
N PHE A 697 -7.13 17.11 29.27
CA PHE A 697 -8.42 17.44 28.61
C PHE A 697 -8.85 16.46 27.50
N LEU A 698 -8.60 15.16 27.65
CA LEU A 698 -9.35 14.15 26.91
C LEU A 698 -10.56 13.72 27.75
N PRO A 699 -11.82 14.03 27.39
CA PRO A 699 -12.94 13.30 27.97
C PRO A 699 -12.88 11.86 27.46
N ALA A 700 -12.84 10.90 28.39
CA ALA A 700 -13.09 9.50 28.07
C ALA A 700 -14.46 9.39 27.39
N PRO A 701 -14.62 8.57 26.32
CA PRO A 701 -15.93 8.34 25.73
C PRO A 701 -16.83 7.66 26.77
N SER A 702 -17.87 8.38 27.20
CA SER A 702 -18.95 7.78 27.98
C SER A 702 -19.76 6.86 27.08
N TYR A 703 -19.61 5.55 27.30
CA TYR A 703 -20.52 4.57 26.75
C TYR A 703 -21.79 4.60 27.60
N ALA A 704 -22.84 5.21 27.06
CA ALA A 704 -24.18 5.04 27.59
C ALA A 704 -24.63 3.61 27.28
N THR A 705 -24.78 2.81 28.33
CA THR A 705 -25.56 1.58 28.32
C THR A 705 -27.03 1.95 28.55
N SER A 706 -27.87 1.72 27.53
CA SER A 706 -29.27 1.28 27.66
C SER A 706 -29.73 0.78 26.30
#